data_AF-A0A182Y4M7-F1
#
_entry.id   AF-A0A182Y4M7-F1
#
_cell.length_a   1.000
_cell.length_b   1.000
_cell.length_c   1.000
_cell.angle_alpha   90.00
_cell.angle_beta   90.00
_cell.angle_gamma   90.00
#
_symmetry.space_group_name_H-M   'P 1'
#
loop_
_entity.id
_entity.type
_entity.pdbx_description
1 polymer ?
#
loop_
_entity_poly.entity_id
_entity_poly.type
_entity_poly.pdbx_seq_one_letter_code
_entity_poly.pdbx_strand_id
1 'polypeptide(L)'
;MLKILRTVPGARPNARTVMSEANPNQARVVVAGAGLLGNSVAYHLADNGWSNVLVLDQSKVGSGTSHFGSGTIGLFKPTPERNIVMESLKLYQKLHEQGHDIGLRRCGSLNLAQTHDRVIALQRRAAYILPTGMQCELVDSDTAKKLHPFLNTDDLQGAVYVPDDCIADPAAVVQVLASEAMRKGVKYFEGCQVKYINTKNERVHSVETDVGTITCEYFVNCSGMWARELGLKSKPPVRVPAYPAQHYYALTPSLSLPTDDDNLLPCIRDFDSNLYARQYDQSLLIGWFEKDAKPAFEETKDIPKAWQDHLQEDHGHCAALWEKAVDRLPVLRDLNMPAVRNSPDNFTPDGRLIFGESAEVKNYFVACGMNGNPLQGSGGVGKALAEWIISGTPTIDMLPFNVQRFLDLHNNRQYLQQRIREVVGRQYAILYPNQSEYKFSRKLRCSPLYSVLEARGAVFGTKMGYERALYFDADYRRGDPLPTLPDGSFYKPKFFQFMEKEYQACAQHVGIIDISSFSKIEIKPGIQTDTVSGENAVLNYLQYMCANDVNIGVGHIVHTGMLNERGGYENDCMLIRQTEDSYFMISPSSQQTRIYEWMSRNLPTDASVQLNDVTSMYTVINVVGPKSTLLMSELSNSDVRLAPFSYRKLNIGYASDVMIMSFTHTGMPGYCLYVPSEYALHVYDRLITRGRDYGARDVGTLTQRFLRIDKFIPFWGDELTSMATPFEAGVFYSVRLDISQLKKKENFIGRQALERQKRDGLCKRLVLFHVEDIDIDKDVWPWGGEPLYRNNEFCGTVTSAGYGFASEKLVCLGYISRPEGNTVRTITTEFIMDKDAVYHIDIAGKRFRLTQHIHPKAAMASAIERQDLSKSYRPTVLKEKKQQQS
;
A
#
# COMPACT_ATOMS: atom_id res chain seq x y z
N MET A 1 -12.19 21.67 42.30
CA MET A 1 -12.59 22.76 43.21
C MET A 1 -11.84 24.02 42.77
N LEU A 2 -12.56 25.03 42.25
CA LEU A 2 -12.02 26.32 41.79
C LEU A 2 -11.42 27.15 42.94
N LYS A 3 -10.48 28.07 42.59
CA LYS A 3 -9.94 29.26 43.31
C LYS A 3 -8.47 29.11 43.73
N ILE A 4 -7.54 30.07 43.62
CA ILE A 4 -7.48 31.52 43.31
C ILE A 4 -6.02 31.80 42.88
N LEU A 5 -5.80 32.60 41.83
CA LEU A 5 -4.54 33.33 41.65
C LEU A 5 -4.85 34.83 41.69
N ARG A 6 -4.22 35.52 42.65
CA ARG A 6 -4.38 36.94 42.93
C ARG A 6 -3.70 37.77 41.84
N THR A 7 -4.40 38.78 41.36
CA THR A 7 -3.90 39.87 40.51
C THR A 7 -3.01 40.83 41.30
N VAL A 8 -1.86 41.18 40.74
CA VAL A 8 -1.05 42.36 41.12
C VAL A 8 -1.27 43.44 40.06
N PRO A 9 -1.60 44.70 40.41
CA PRO A 9 -1.84 45.76 39.43
C PRO A 9 -0.56 46.56 39.12
N GLY A 10 -0.36 46.89 37.84
CA GLY A 10 0.39 48.08 37.44
C GLY A 10 1.65 47.88 36.60
N ALA A 11 1.48 47.65 35.30
CA ALA A 11 2.35 48.19 34.26
C ALA A 11 1.57 48.28 32.96
N ARG A 12 1.41 49.50 32.43
CA ARG A 12 0.75 49.74 31.13
C ARG A 12 1.54 49.02 30.02
N PRO A 13 0.92 48.22 29.14
CA PRO A 13 1.62 47.74 27.95
C PRO A 13 1.81 48.92 27.01
N ASN A 14 3.07 49.36 26.86
CA ASN A 14 3.44 50.27 25.79
C ASN A 14 3.08 49.64 24.44
N ALA A 15 2.62 50.52 23.56
CA ALA A 15 2.09 50.24 22.23
C ALA A 15 2.95 49.24 21.44
N ARG A 16 2.25 48.34 20.74
CA ARG A 16 2.77 47.48 19.69
C ARG A 16 3.72 48.24 18.78
N THR A 17 4.99 47.90 18.81
CA THR A 17 5.86 48.06 17.65
C THR A 17 5.46 46.99 16.66
N VAL A 18 4.42 47.26 15.86
CA VAL A 18 4.21 46.53 14.60
C VAL A 18 5.36 46.95 13.70
N MET A 19 6.46 46.20 13.70
CA MET A 19 7.41 46.30 12.59
C MET A 19 6.65 45.81 11.36
N SER A 20 6.40 46.72 10.43
CA SER A 20 5.84 46.45 9.12
C SER A 20 6.85 45.66 8.29
N GLU A 21 7.04 44.38 8.58
CA GLU A 21 7.58 43.50 7.55
C GLU A 21 6.52 43.42 6.44
N ALA A 22 6.88 43.89 5.25
CA ALA A 22 6.01 43.82 4.08
C ALA A 22 5.48 42.39 3.92
N ASN A 23 4.17 42.23 3.69
CA ASN A 23 3.55 40.93 3.43
C ASN A 23 4.39 40.17 2.39
N PRO A 24 4.90 38.97 2.71
CA PRO A 24 5.76 38.23 1.79
C PRO A 24 4.97 37.91 0.52
N ASN A 25 5.35 38.52 -0.60
CA ASN A 25 4.67 38.35 -1.89
C ASN A 25 5.29 37.22 -2.75
N GLN A 26 6.41 36.65 -2.31
CA GLN A 26 7.13 35.58 -2.99
C GLN A 26 7.86 34.67 -2.00
N ALA A 27 7.81 33.36 -2.26
CA ALA A 27 8.63 32.35 -1.59
C ALA A 27 8.97 31.24 -2.59
N ARG A 28 10.05 30.48 -2.39
CA ARG A 28 10.31 29.32 -3.27
C ARG A 28 9.35 28.18 -2.95
N VAL A 29 9.21 27.86 -1.66
CA VAL A 29 8.30 26.84 -1.15
C VAL A 29 7.32 27.48 -0.16
N VAL A 30 6.02 27.23 -0.35
CA VAL A 30 4.99 27.56 0.64
C VAL A 30 4.51 26.27 1.31
N VAL A 31 4.55 26.21 2.63
CA VAL A 31 4.04 25.10 3.44
C VAL A 31 2.78 25.57 4.16
N ALA A 32 1.65 24.91 3.93
CA ALA A 32 0.39 25.21 4.60
C ALA A 32 0.19 24.30 5.81
N GLY A 33 0.17 24.91 7.00
CA GLY A 33 0.00 24.26 8.31
C GLY A 33 1.32 24.20 9.09
N ALA A 34 1.33 24.79 10.29
CA ALA A 34 2.47 24.83 11.21
C ALA A 34 2.35 23.79 12.35
N GLY A 35 1.83 22.60 12.03
CA GLY A 35 1.86 21.42 12.89
C GLY A 35 3.18 20.64 12.75
N LEU A 36 3.26 19.45 13.36
CA LEU A 36 4.47 18.61 13.34
C LEU A 36 5.02 18.37 11.93
N LEU A 37 4.15 17.99 10.98
CA LEU A 37 4.54 17.70 9.60
C LEU A 37 5.08 18.95 8.87
N GLY A 38 4.35 20.06 8.95
CA GLY A 38 4.76 21.30 8.28
C GLY A 38 6.09 21.84 8.81
N ASN A 39 6.25 21.84 10.13
CA ASN A 39 7.51 22.28 10.75
C ASN A 39 8.65 21.32 10.44
N SER A 40 8.39 20.01 10.35
CA SER A 40 9.41 19.02 9.95
C SER A 40 9.85 19.19 8.49
N VAL A 41 8.91 19.37 7.55
CA VAL A 41 9.23 19.67 6.15
C VAL A 41 10.07 20.94 6.04
N ALA A 42 9.63 22.02 6.71
CA ALA A 42 10.34 23.29 6.70
C ALA A 42 11.75 23.18 7.30
N TYR A 43 11.89 22.50 8.45
CA TYR A 43 13.18 22.20 9.07
C TYR A 43 14.11 21.46 8.11
N HIS A 44 13.64 20.37 7.48
CA HIS A 44 14.49 19.57 6.60
C HIS A 44 14.84 20.28 5.28
N LEU A 45 13.94 21.09 4.72
CA LEU A 45 14.28 21.94 3.58
C LEU A 45 15.42 22.90 3.95
N ALA A 46 15.31 23.56 5.11
CA ALA A 46 16.32 24.50 5.58
C ALA A 46 17.64 23.82 5.98
N ASP A 47 17.58 22.62 6.58
CA ASP A 47 18.76 21.80 6.92
C ASP A 47 19.54 21.36 5.66
N ASN A 48 18.86 21.26 4.52
CA ASN A 48 19.45 21.02 3.20
C ASN A 48 19.71 22.32 2.41
N GLY A 49 19.73 23.48 3.07
CA GLY A 49 20.12 24.77 2.48
C GLY A 49 19.02 25.52 1.72
N TRP A 50 17.77 25.03 1.72
CA TRP A 50 16.63 25.75 1.16
C TRP A 50 15.92 26.56 2.24
N SER A 51 16.32 27.82 2.41
CA SER A 51 15.74 28.73 3.41
C SER A 51 14.66 29.68 2.88
N ASN A 52 14.51 29.82 1.55
CA ASN A 52 13.41 30.57 0.93
C ASN A 52 12.08 29.80 1.01
N VAL A 53 11.65 29.55 2.25
CA VAL A 53 10.48 28.75 2.63
C VAL A 53 9.60 29.61 3.52
N LEU A 54 8.31 29.60 3.23
CA LEU A 54 7.29 30.29 4.00
C LEU A 54 6.27 29.30 4.55
N VAL A 55 6.13 29.24 5.87
CA VAL A 55 5.11 28.46 6.55
C VAL A 55 3.92 29.35 6.88
N LEU A 56 2.73 28.95 6.46
CA LEU A 56 1.47 29.67 6.71
C LEU A 56 0.59 28.86 7.65
N ASP A 57 0.02 29.51 8.67
CA ASP A 57 -0.98 28.88 9.53
C ASP A 57 -2.16 29.82 9.77
N GLN A 58 -3.38 29.29 9.69
CA GLN A 58 -4.60 30.06 9.92
C GLN A 58 -4.77 30.51 11.39
N SER A 59 -3.96 29.96 12.31
CA SER A 59 -3.88 30.35 13.71
C SER A 59 -2.42 30.47 14.12
N LYS A 60 -1.97 29.74 15.15
CA LYS A 60 -0.59 29.76 15.62
C LYS A 60 0.10 28.42 15.41
N VAL A 61 1.43 28.41 15.45
CA VAL A 61 2.25 27.18 15.46
C VAL A 61 1.69 26.19 16.48
N GLY A 62 1.34 24.98 16.01
CA GLY A 62 0.81 23.90 16.83
C GLY A 62 -0.69 23.97 17.20
N SER A 63 -1.46 24.94 16.68
CA SER A 63 -2.89 25.13 17.04
C SER A 63 -3.84 24.04 16.53
N GLY A 64 -3.38 23.18 15.62
CA GLY A 64 -4.13 22.01 15.16
C GLY A 64 -4.10 20.85 16.15
N THR A 65 -4.09 19.62 15.64
CA THR A 65 -4.20 18.40 16.47
C THR A 65 -2.85 17.90 17.01
N SER A 66 -1.73 18.47 16.56
CA SER A 66 -0.38 17.95 16.81
C SER A 66 0.03 17.88 18.29
N HIS A 67 -0.61 18.64 19.18
CA HIS A 67 -0.32 18.64 20.61
C HIS A 67 -1.14 17.62 21.42
N PHE A 68 -2.15 16.98 20.82
CA PHE A 68 -3.03 16.00 21.51
C PHE A 68 -2.52 14.55 21.42
N GLY A 69 -1.35 14.32 20.81
CA GLY A 69 -0.82 12.97 20.59
C GLY A 69 -0.42 12.26 21.88
N SER A 70 -0.40 10.92 21.85
CA SER A 70 0.02 10.11 22.99
C SER A 70 1.47 10.38 23.42
N GLY A 71 2.34 10.90 22.55
CA GLY A 71 3.77 11.06 22.84
C GLY A 71 4.59 9.79 22.61
N THR A 72 3.99 8.65 22.27
CA THR A 72 4.71 7.38 22.08
C THR A 72 5.45 7.34 20.74
N ILE A 73 6.65 6.79 20.73
CA ILE A 73 7.50 6.50 19.56
C ILE A 73 7.80 5.01 19.54
N GLY A 74 7.02 4.24 18.76
CA GLY A 74 7.12 2.79 18.72
C GLY A 74 7.73 2.26 17.43
N LEU A 75 8.75 1.41 17.55
CA LEU A 75 9.52 0.85 16.44
C LEU A 75 9.01 -0.53 15.99
N PHE A 76 8.13 -1.18 16.77
CA PHE A 76 7.54 -2.50 16.46
C PHE A 76 6.47 -2.44 15.36
N LYS A 77 6.87 -2.03 14.15
CA LYS A 77 6.02 -1.75 12.98
C LYS A 77 6.55 -2.45 11.72
N PRO A 78 5.72 -2.63 10.67
CA PRO A 78 6.19 -3.11 9.37
C PRO A 78 7.36 -2.28 8.84
N THR A 79 8.26 -2.92 8.08
CA THR A 79 9.55 -2.34 7.68
C THR A 79 9.46 -0.95 7.06
N PRO A 80 8.56 -0.66 6.09
CA PRO A 80 8.48 0.67 5.50
C PRO A 80 8.13 1.75 6.53
N GLU A 81 7.08 1.52 7.33
CA GLU A 81 6.63 2.46 8.36
C GLU A 81 7.69 2.63 9.45
N ARG A 82 8.33 1.53 9.86
CA ARG A 82 9.42 1.55 10.84
C ARG A 82 10.58 2.41 10.37
N ASN A 83 10.97 2.33 9.10
CA ASN A 83 12.05 3.15 8.56
C ASN A 83 11.73 4.66 8.68
N ILE A 84 10.48 5.06 8.42
CA ILE A 84 10.02 6.43 8.66
C ILE A 84 10.10 6.80 10.15
N VAL A 85 9.65 5.93 11.05
CA VAL A 85 9.70 6.21 12.49
C VAL A 85 11.14 6.27 13.02
N MET A 86 12.04 5.43 12.52
CA MET A 86 13.46 5.48 12.88
C MET A 86 14.10 6.82 12.48
N GLU A 87 13.76 7.35 11.30
CA GLU A 87 14.24 8.69 10.90
C GLU A 87 13.66 9.81 11.77
N SER A 88 12.41 9.70 12.22
CA SER A 88 11.85 10.62 13.22
C SER A 88 12.61 10.54 14.55
N LEU A 89 12.88 9.33 15.04
CA LEU A 89 13.60 9.13 16.30
C LEU A 89 15.02 9.71 16.23
N LYS A 90 15.75 9.48 15.12
CA LYS A 90 17.07 10.08 14.88
C LYS A 90 17.02 11.60 14.91
N LEU A 91 16.00 12.21 14.32
CA LEU A 91 15.80 13.66 14.38
C LEU A 91 15.59 14.13 15.82
N TYR A 92 14.73 13.46 16.58
CA TYR A 92 14.45 13.84 17.97
C TYR A 92 15.64 13.65 18.89
N GLN A 93 16.42 12.58 18.70
CA GLN A 93 17.71 12.39 19.37
C GLN A 93 18.67 13.54 19.08
N LYS A 94 18.84 13.91 17.80
CA LYS A 94 19.66 15.06 17.40
C LYS A 94 19.22 16.36 18.09
N LEU A 95 17.92 16.64 18.12
CA LEU A 95 17.39 17.84 18.78
C LEU A 95 17.63 17.81 20.30
N HIS A 96 17.47 16.65 20.92
CA HIS A 96 17.73 16.47 22.35
C HIS A 96 19.23 16.67 22.67
N GLU A 97 20.14 16.11 21.88
CA GLU A 97 21.60 16.29 22.00
C GLU A 97 22.04 17.75 21.80
N GLN A 98 21.27 18.53 21.02
CA GLN A 98 21.47 19.98 20.87
C GLN A 98 21.01 20.80 22.09
N GLY A 99 20.49 20.15 23.13
CA GLY A 99 20.06 20.79 24.38
C GLY A 99 18.59 21.22 24.40
N HIS A 100 17.78 20.80 23.43
CA HIS A 100 16.34 21.04 23.48
C HIS A 100 15.64 20.06 24.42
N ASP A 101 14.88 20.60 25.39
CA ASP A 101 13.98 19.79 26.19
C ASP A 101 12.70 19.49 25.40
N ILE A 102 12.66 18.27 24.84
CA ILE A 102 11.51 17.73 24.11
C ILE A 102 10.87 16.54 24.86
N GLY A 103 11.24 16.34 26.13
CA GLY A 103 10.76 15.20 26.92
C GLY A 103 11.12 13.83 26.35
N LEU A 104 12.18 13.73 25.53
CA LEU A 104 12.60 12.45 24.95
C LEU A 104 13.12 11.53 26.05
N ARG A 105 12.46 10.39 26.22
CA ARG A 105 12.83 9.35 27.18
C ARG A 105 12.68 7.97 26.57
N ARG A 106 13.63 7.08 26.86
CA ARG A 106 13.57 5.69 26.46
C ARG A 106 12.91 4.90 27.58
N CYS A 107 11.69 4.42 27.36
CA CYS A 107 10.92 3.65 28.34
C CYS A 107 10.66 2.21 27.91
N GLY A 108 10.91 1.89 26.63
CA GLY A 108 10.50 0.64 26.03
C GLY A 108 8.98 0.51 25.85
N SER A 109 8.54 -0.62 25.27
CA SER A 109 7.12 -0.96 25.16
C SER A 109 6.84 -2.45 25.29
N LEU A 110 5.67 -2.78 25.85
CA LEU A 110 5.10 -4.12 25.92
C LEU A 110 3.94 -4.24 24.93
N ASN A 111 4.11 -5.13 23.96
CA ASN A 111 3.16 -5.45 22.91
C ASN A 111 2.45 -6.76 23.29
N LEU A 112 1.19 -6.69 23.69
CA LEU A 112 0.50 -7.79 24.38
C LEU A 112 -0.32 -8.66 23.42
N ALA A 113 -0.46 -9.94 23.77
CA ALA A 113 -1.31 -10.90 23.09
C ALA A 113 -2.22 -11.64 24.08
N GLN A 114 -3.54 -11.49 23.91
CA GLN A 114 -4.56 -12.25 24.66
C GLN A 114 -4.97 -13.53 23.93
N THR A 115 -4.64 -13.63 22.64
CA THR A 115 -5.03 -14.75 21.78
C THR A 115 -3.82 -15.40 21.12
N HIS A 116 -3.94 -16.70 20.83
CA HIS A 116 -2.91 -17.47 20.13
C HIS A 116 -2.55 -16.87 18.77
N ASP A 117 -3.55 -16.45 17.98
CA ASP A 117 -3.30 -15.78 16.70
C ASP A 117 -2.58 -14.44 16.88
N ARG A 118 -2.83 -13.70 17.97
CA ARG A 118 -2.06 -12.50 18.27
C ARG A 118 -0.61 -12.83 18.60
N VAL A 119 -0.34 -13.91 19.34
CA VAL A 119 1.03 -14.39 19.59
C VAL A 119 1.74 -14.67 18.27
N ILE A 120 1.09 -15.38 17.34
CA ILE A 120 1.63 -15.62 15.98
C ILE A 120 1.90 -14.30 15.26
N ALA A 121 0.97 -13.34 15.30
CA ALA A 121 1.15 -12.05 14.64
C ALA A 121 2.36 -11.27 15.20
N LEU A 122 2.58 -11.30 16.52
CA LEU A 122 3.74 -10.69 17.17
C LEU A 122 5.04 -11.44 16.86
N GLN A 123 5.02 -12.77 16.86
CA GLN A 123 6.15 -13.62 16.48
C GLN A 123 6.60 -13.39 15.05
N ARG A 124 5.65 -13.36 14.10
CA ARG A 124 5.92 -13.00 12.71
C ARG A 124 6.54 -11.61 12.61
N ARG A 125 6.09 -10.69 13.46
CA ARG A 125 6.65 -9.34 13.54
C ARG A 125 8.08 -9.31 14.06
N ALA A 126 8.34 -9.99 15.17
CA ALA A 126 9.68 -10.13 15.73
C ALA A 126 10.65 -10.78 14.72
N ALA A 127 10.21 -11.82 14.01
CA ALA A 127 11.04 -12.55 13.05
C ALA A 127 11.63 -11.64 11.95
N TYR A 128 10.87 -10.68 11.41
CA TYR A 128 11.41 -9.76 10.40
C TYR A 128 12.21 -8.59 11.00
N ILE A 129 12.01 -8.27 12.29
CA ILE A 129 12.68 -7.15 12.97
C ILE A 129 14.07 -7.54 13.44
N LEU A 130 14.22 -8.71 14.06
CA LEU A 130 15.47 -9.18 14.67
C LEU A 130 16.69 -9.10 13.72
N PRO A 131 16.60 -9.50 12.43
CA PRO A 131 17.75 -9.47 11.52
C PRO A 131 18.24 -8.07 11.18
N THR A 132 17.45 -7.03 11.47
CA THR A 132 17.82 -5.63 11.23
C THR A 132 18.62 -5.02 12.38
N GLY A 133 18.98 -5.82 13.40
CA GLY A 133 19.74 -5.40 14.57
C GLY A 133 18.90 -4.74 15.68
N MET A 134 17.61 -4.53 15.44
CA MET A 134 16.67 -3.99 16.42
C MET A 134 16.33 -5.04 17.49
N GLN A 135 16.39 -4.62 18.75
CA GLN A 135 16.11 -5.49 19.88
C GLN A 135 14.59 -5.64 20.06
N CYS A 136 14.12 -6.88 20.12
CA CYS A 136 12.79 -7.21 20.59
C CYS A 136 12.82 -8.61 21.20
N GLU A 137 12.11 -8.82 22.29
CA GLU A 137 12.15 -10.06 23.06
C GLU A 137 10.73 -10.56 23.29
N LEU A 138 10.48 -11.85 23.01
CA LEU A 138 9.26 -12.49 23.47
C LEU A 138 9.41 -12.72 24.98
N VAL A 139 8.47 -12.20 25.75
CA VAL A 139 8.48 -12.31 27.20
C VAL A 139 7.24 -13.05 27.69
N ASP A 140 7.41 -13.83 28.75
CA ASP A 140 6.32 -14.48 29.47
C ASP A 140 5.58 -13.48 30.38
N SER A 141 4.45 -13.93 30.93
CA SER A 141 3.61 -13.11 31.81
C SER A 141 4.35 -12.61 33.05
N ASP A 142 5.20 -13.46 33.65
CA ASP A 142 5.99 -13.09 34.84
C ASP A 142 7.00 -11.98 34.53
N THR A 143 7.68 -12.07 33.39
CA THR A 143 8.63 -11.04 32.93
C THR A 143 7.89 -9.75 32.55
N ALA A 144 6.76 -9.85 31.85
CA ALA A 144 5.92 -8.69 31.56
C ALA A 144 5.43 -7.99 32.84
N LYS A 145 5.03 -8.75 33.87
CA LYS A 145 4.62 -8.24 35.18
C LYS A 145 5.76 -7.58 35.94
N LYS A 146 6.97 -8.12 35.86
CA LYS A 146 8.18 -7.49 36.44
C LYS A 146 8.52 -6.16 35.76
N LEU A 147 8.43 -6.11 34.42
CA LEU A 147 8.67 -4.91 33.62
C LEU A 147 7.62 -3.82 33.87
N HIS A 148 6.35 -4.20 34.04
CA HIS A 148 5.27 -3.28 34.33
C HIS A 148 4.39 -3.78 35.50
N PRO A 149 4.73 -3.49 36.77
CA PRO A 149 4.06 -4.04 37.95
C PRO A 149 2.54 -3.83 38.02
N PHE A 150 2.03 -2.77 37.41
CA PHE A 150 0.59 -2.48 37.38
C PHE A 150 -0.20 -3.27 36.33
N LEU A 151 0.49 -4.04 35.47
CA LEU A 151 -0.13 -4.77 34.37
C LEU A 151 -0.84 -6.03 34.89
N ASN A 152 -2.11 -6.25 34.53
CA ASN A 152 -2.73 -7.56 34.65
C ASN A 152 -2.21 -8.46 33.51
N THR A 153 -1.76 -9.67 33.84
CA THR A 153 -1.16 -10.61 32.88
C THR A 153 -1.85 -11.97 32.88
N ASP A 154 -2.92 -12.14 33.66
CA ASP A 154 -3.57 -13.43 33.91
C ASP A 154 -4.19 -14.04 32.64
N ASP A 155 -4.63 -13.20 31.70
CA ASP A 155 -5.27 -13.55 30.43
C ASP A 155 -4.30 -13.54 29.23
N LEU A 156 -3.03 -13.18 29.44
CA LEU A 156 -2.06 -13.06 28.36
C LEU A 156 -1.51 -14.41 27.94
N GLN A 157 -1.48 -14.64 26.63
CA GLN A 157 -0.82 -15.81 26.02
C GLN A 157 0.61 -15.51 25.59
N GLY A 158 1.00 -14.24 25.56
CA GLY A 158 2.38 -13.81 25.33
C GLY A 158 2.50 -12.29 25.20
N ALA A 159 3.74 -11.80 25.18
CA ALA A 159 4.04 -10.41 24.89
C ALA A 159 5.38 -10.27 24.17
N VAL A 160 5.57 -9.14 23.50
CA VAL A 160 6.88 -8.73 22.96
C VAL A 160 7.31 -7.42 23.61
N TYR A 161 8.46 -7.45 24.28
CA TYR A 161 9.13 -6.29 24.83
C TYR A 161 10.06 -5.66 23.79
N VAL A 162 9.99 -4.35 23.61
CA VAL A 162 10.85 -3.58 22.71
C VAL A 162 11.53 -2.48 23.51
N PRO A 163 12.79 -2.66 23.93
CA PRO A 163 13.47 -1.74 24.84
C PRO A 163 13.84 -0.41 24.19
N ASP A 164 13.96 -0.35 22.86
CA ASP A 164 14.35 0.86 22.12
C ASP A 164 13.19 1.84 21.91
N ASP A 165 11.97 1.49 22.30
CA ASP A 165 10.81 2.38 22.18
C ASP A 165 10.91 3.57 23.15
N CYS A 166 10.44 4.73 22.69
CA CYS A 166 10.59 6.00 23.40
C CYS A 166 9.25 6.72 23.58
N ILE A 167 9.27 7.75 24.41
CA ILE A 167 8.25 8.80 24.48
C ILE A 167 8.91 10.16 24.26
N ALA A 168 8.14 11.13 23.77
CA ALA A 168 8.50 12.54 23.70
C ALA A 168 7.25 13.43 23.88
N ASP A 169 7.44 14.70 24.25
CA ASP A 169 6.35 15.67 24.30
C ASP A 169 6.05 16.19 22.88
N PRO A 170 4.88 15.88 22.29
CA PRO A 170 4.51 16.37 20.97
C PRO A 170 4.49 17.89 20.88
N ALA A 171 4.05 18.59 21.93
CA ALA A 171 3.94 20.05 21.91
C ALA A 171 5.33 20.70 21.89
N ALA A 172 6.26 20.21 22.71
CA ALA A 172 7.65 20.67 22.72
C ALA A 172 8.33 20.43 21.37
N VAL A 173 8.17 19.23 20.77
CA VAL A 173 8.75 18.91 19.46
C VAL A 173 8.25 19.86 18.36
N VAL A 174 6.95 20.20 18.34
CA VAL A 174 6.39 21.18 17.40
C VAL A 174 7.11 22.53 17.50
N GLN A 175 7.26 23.04 18.73
CA GLN A 175 7.85 24.36 18.98
C GLN A 175 9.34 24.39 18.66
N VAL A 176 10.07 23.33 19.01
CA VAL A 176 11.50 23.19 18.72
C VAL A 176 11.73 23.13 17.21
N LEU A 177 10.98 22.31 16.47
CA LEU A 177 11.12 22.25 15.01
C LEU A 177 10.84 23.59 14.35
N ALA A 178 9.81 24.32 14.80
CA ALA A 178 9.51 25.65 14.28
C ALA A 178 10.65 26.62 14.56
N SER A 179 11.15 26.63 15.80
CA SER A 179 12.26 27.50 16.23
C SER A 179 13.54 27.23 15.45
N GLU A 180 13.90 25.95 15.26
CA GLU A 180 15.07 25.55 14.50
C GLU A 180 14.94 25.89 13.01
N ALA A 181 13.75 25.70 12.43
CA ALA A 181 13.47 26.13 11.05
C ALA A 181 13.65 27.64 10.90
N MET A 182 13.11 28.46 11.84
CA MET A 182 13.28 29.92 11.83
C MET A 182 14.75 30.33 11.97
N ARG A 183 15.51 29.70 12.86
CA ARG A 183 16.96 29.94 13.00
C ARG A 183 17.73 29.66 11.72
N LYS A 184 17.26 28.73 10.89
CA LYS A 184 17.80 28.39 9.56
C LYS A 184 17.24 29.26 8.42
N GLY A 185 16.45 30.29 8.73
CA GLY A 185 15.98 31.30 7.78
C GLY A 185 14.58 31.07 7.20
N VAL A 186 13.85 30.06 7.64
CA VAL A 186 12.44 29.87 7.26
C VAL A 186 11.58 30.98 7.86
N LYS A 187 10.65 31.52 7.07
CA LYS A 187 9.68 32.52 7.52
C LYS A 187 8.37 31.87 7.93
N TYR A 188 7.74 32.40 8.97
CA TYR A 188 6.43 31.95 9.45
C TYR A 188 5.44 33.11 9.40
N PHE A 189 4.20 32.82 9.01
CA PHE A 189 3.11 33.79 9.02
C PHE A 189 1.85 33.17 9.62
N GLU A 190 1.67 33.44 10.92
CA GLU A 190 0.52 33.03 11.73
C GLU A 190 -0.69 33.92 11.46
N GLY A 191 -1.90 33.39 11.67
CA GLY A 191 -3.16 34.09 11.40
C GLY A 191 -3.41 34.35 9.91
N CYS A 192 -2.82 33.55 9.02
CA CYS A 192 -2.93 33.65 7.57
C CYS A 192 -3.60 32.40 7.00
N GLN A 193 -4.83 32.56 6.51
CA GLN A 193 -5.58 31.44 5.92
C GLN A 193 -5.29 31.30 4.43
N VAL A 194 -4.80 30.13 4.02
CA VAL A 194 -4.75 29.77 2.59
C VAL A 194 -6.17 29.56 2.05
N LYS A 195 -6.53 30.31 1.02
CA LYS A 195 -7.84 30.27 0.38
C LYS A 195 -7.86 29.47 -0.91
N TYR A 196 -6.82 29.58 -1.72
CA TYR A 196 -6.78 28.95 -3.05
C TYR A 196 -5.34 28.75 -3.53
N ILE A 197 -5.10 27.68 -4.29
CA ILE A 197 -3.81 27.43 -4.94
C ILE A 197 -3.99 27.67 -6.44
N ASN A 198 -3.38 28.73 -6.92
CA ASN A 198 -3.35 29.07 -8.34
C ASN A 198 -2.34 28.20 -9.07
N THR A 199 -2.75 27.68 -10.21
CA THR A 199 -1.92 26.87 -11.09
C THR A 199 -1.75 27.54 -12.45
N LYS A 200 -0.68 27.20 -13.14
CA LYS A 200 -0.45 27.54 -14.54
C LYS A 200 0.12 26.30 -15.22
N ASN A 201 -0.51 25.84 -16.30
CA ASN A 201 -0.14 24.60 -17.00
C ASN A 201 -0.03 23.41 -16.02
N GLU A 202 -1.06 23.24 -15.17
CA GLU A 202 -1.13 22.15 -14.18
C GLU A 202 0.09 22.09 -13.24
N ARG A 203 0.69 23.25 -12.97
CA ARG A 203 1.81 23.41 -12.03
C ARG A 203 1.48 24.52 -11.04
N VAL A 204 1.91 24.37 -9.79
CA VAL A 204 1.82 25.43 -8.78
C VAL A 204 2.42 26.73 -9.31
N HIS A 205 1.70 27.84 -9.12
CA HIS A 205 2.15 29.17 -9.51
C HIS A 205 2.10 30.18 -8.35
N SER A 206 1.00 30.23 -7.62
CA SER A 206 0.85 31.11 -6.46
C SER A 206 -0.20 30.60 -5.48
N VAL A 207 -0.18 31.15 -4.27
CA VAL A 207 -1.11 30.84 -3.19
C VAL A 207 -1.88 32.11 -2.82
N GLU A 208 -3.20 32.05 -2.89
CA GLU A 208 -4.09 33.11 -2.41
C GLU A 208 -4.37 32.93 -0.93
N THR A 209 -4.24 34.02 -0.18
CA THR A 209 -4.52 34.06 1.26
C THR A 209 -5.54 35.15 1.59
N ASP A 210 -5.93 35.27 2.85
CA ASP A 210 -6.73 36.41 3.34
C ASP A 210 -5.98 37.75 3.39
N VAL A 211 -4.66 37.73 3.25
CA VAL A 211 -3.78 38.91 3.40
C VAL A 211 -2.97 39.24 2.14
N GLY A 212 -3.24 38.54 1.04
CA GLY A 212 -2.63 38.77 -0.28
C GLY A 212 -2.27 37.49 -1.02
N THR A 213 -1.65 37.63 -2.18
CA THR A 213 -1.19 36.51 -3.02
C THR A 213 0.32 36.35 -2.92
N ILE A 214 0.78 35.11 -2.83
CA ILE A 214 2.18 34.75 -2.64
C ILE A 214 2.61 33.89 -3.82
N THR A 215 3.53 34.37 -4.65
CA THR A 215 4.07 33.58 -5.77
C THR A 215 5.02 32.51 -5.26
N CYS A 216 4.89 31.27 -5.74
CA CYS A 216 5.79 30.19 -5.33
C CYS A 216 5.97 29.09 -6.38
N GLU A 217 7.10 28.38 -6.29
CA GLU A 217 7.40 27.24 -7.16
C GLU A 217 6.80 25.94 -6.63
N TYR A 218 6.79 25.76 -5.31
CA TYR A 218 6.32 24.55 -4.64
C TYR A 218 5.29 24.88 -3.57
N PHE A 219 4.27 24.04 -3.45
CA PHE A 219 3.29 24.10 -2.39
C PHE A 219 3.25 22.77 -1.66
N VAL A 220 3.28 22.79 -0.32
CA VAL A 220 3.18 21.59 0.52
C VAL A 220 1.96 21.70 1.43
N ASN A 221 0.97 20.84 1.19
CA ASN A 221 -0.24 20.75 1.98
C ASN A 221 -0.02 19.87 3.22
N CYS A 222 0.32 20.52 4.34
CA CYS A 222 0.46 19.93 5.66
C CYS A 222 -0.71 20.32 6.60
N SER A 223 -1.87 20.69 6.04
CA SER A 223 -2.97 21.31 6.78
C SER A 223 -3.83 20.31 7.56
N GLY A 224 -3.28 19.18 7.99
CA GLY A 224 -3.91 18.24 8.92
C GLY A 224 -5.30 17.80 8.46
N MET A 225 -6.31 17.99 9.31
CA MET A 225 -7.70 17.64 8.99
C MET A 225 -8.31 18.47 7.86
N TRP A 226 -7.79 19.67 7.58
CA TRP A 226 -8.26 20.56 6.50
C TRP A 226 -7.64 20.25 5.13
N ALA A 227 -6.74 19.26 5.05
CA ALA A 227 -5.95 19.01 3.84
C ALA A 227 -6.79 18.63 2.63
N ARG A 228 -7.89 17.90 2.85
CA ARG A 228 -8.84 17.54 1.80
C ARG A 228 -9.56 18.75 1.23
N GLU A 229 -10.15 19.56 2.10
CA GLU A 229 -10.91 20.75 1.72
C GLU A 229 -10.00 21.78 1.05
N LEU A 230 -8.74 21.88 1.47
CA LEU A 230 -7.74 22.72 0.82
C LEU A 230 -7.32 22.20 -0.55
N GLY A 231 -7.15 20.88 -0.70
CA GLY A 231 -6.85 20.25 -2.00
C GLY A 231 -7.93 20.50 -3.04
N LEU A 232 -9.20 20.58 -2.62
CA LEU A 232 -10.32 20.95 -3.52
C LEU A 232 -10.28 22.42 -3.98
N LYS A 233 -9.45 23.27 -3.37
CA LYS A 233 -9.29 24.70 -3.70
C LYS A 233 -8.08 24.94 -4.60
N SER A 234 -8.02 24.18 -5.69
CA SER A 234 -7.10 24.36 -6.81
C SER A 234 -7.80 24.01 -8.12
N LYS A 235 -7.19 24.35 -9.26
CA LYS A 235 -7.67 23.91 -10.58
C LYS A 235 -6.51 23.29 -11.37
N PRO A 236 -6.57 22.00 -11.77
CA PRO A 236 -7.54 21.01 -11.30
C PRO A 236 -7.51 20.82 -9.77
N PRO A 237 -8.62 20.34 -9.16
CA PRO A 237 -8.63 19.98 -7.74
C PRO A 237 -7.61 18.88 -7.43
N VAL A 238 -6.87 19.03 -6.34
CA VAL A 238 -5.94 18.01 -5.84
C VAL A 238 -6.66 17.07 -4.87
N ARG A 239 -6.59 15.77 -5.14
CA ARG A 239 -7.13 14.74 -4.24
C ARG A 239 -6.24 14.53 -3.03
N VAL A 240 -6.84 14.58 -1.84
CA VAL A 240 -6.19 14.27 -0.58
C VAL A 240 -7.10 13.33 0.21
N PRO A 241 -7.03 12.01 -0.05
CA PRO A 241 -7.91 11.01 0.55
C PRO A 241 -7.59 10.80 2.03
N ALA A 242 -8.09 11.69 2.87
CA ALA A 242 -8.05 11.57 4.32
C ALA A 242 -9.23 12.32 4.94
N TYR A 243 -9.71 11.84 6.08
CA TYR A 243 -10.76 12.51 6.83
C TYR A 243 -10.58 12.32 8.35
N PRO A 244 -10.96 13.31 9.17
CA PRO A 244 -10.79 13.22 10.62
C PRO A 244 -11.75 12.23 11.28
N ALA A 245 -11.22 11.33 12.09
CA ALA A 245 -11.95 10.49 13.04
C ALA A 245 -11.89 11.11 14.44
N GLN A 246 -12.95 10.92 15.23
CA GLN A 246 -12.89 11.15 16.68
C GLN A 246 -11.92 10.16 17.29
N HIS A 247 -11.06 10.62 18.20
CA HIS A 247 -10.07 9.78 18.85
C HIS A 247 -9.98 10.14 20.34
N TYR A 248 -10.12 9.12 21.19
CA TYR A 248 -10.32 9.31 22.62
C TYR A 248 -9.10 8.93 23.44
N TYR A 249 -8.82 9.72 24.47
CA TYR A 249 -7.86 9.35 25.51
C TYR A 249 -8.22 9.94 26.88
N ALA A 250 -7.89 9.22 27.93
CA ALA A 250 -8.03 9.60 29.32
C ALA A 250 -6.66 9.92 29.93
N LEU A 251 -6.66 10.86 30.87
CA LEU A 251 -5.54 11.08 31.78
C LEU A 251 -6.04 10.78 33.20
N THR A 252 -5.38 9.83 33.87
CA THR A 252 -5.75 9.49 35.25
C THR A 252 -5.34 10.60 36.22
N PRO A 253 -5.92 10.64 37.43
CA PRO A 253 -5.26 11.27 38.57
C PRO A 253 -3.88 10.65 38.82
N SER A 254 -3.08 11.30 39.67
CA SER A 254 -1.79 10.75 40.08
C SER A 254 -1.97 9.39 40.77
N LEU A 255 -1.14 8.43 40.36
CA LEU A 255 -1.06 7.07 40.91
C LEU A 255 0.27 6.83 41.64
N SER A 256 1.02 7.91 41.95
CA SER A 256 2.35 7.84 42.56
C SER A 256 3.33 6.93 41.78
N LEU A 257 3.28 6.99 40.45
CA LEU A 257 4.20 6.25 39.57
C LEU A 257 5.65 6.75 39.73
N PRO A 258 6.65 5.89 39.51
CA PRO A 258 8.07 6.25 39.65
C PRO A 258 8.43 7.40 38.72
N THR A 259 9.16 8.41 39.20
CA THR A 259 9.53 9.58 38.38
C THR A 259 10.98 9.60 37.93
N ASP A 260 11.79 8.63 38.39
CA ASP A 260 13.18 8.53 38.00
C ASP A 260 13.33 7.87 36.63
N ASP A 261 14.30 8.34 35.85
CA ASP A 261 14.48 7.93 34.46
C ASP A 261 14.88 6.45 34.32
N ASP A 262 15.45 5.85 35.37
CA ASP A 262 15.90 4.46 35.39
C ASP A 262 14.76 3.46 35.65
N ASN A 263 13.63 3.90 36.23
CA ASN A 263 12.47 3.08 36.55
C ASN A 263 11.20 3.46 35.77
N LEU A 264 11.34 4.10 34.62
CA LEU A 264 10.19 4.42 33.74
C LEU A 264 9.46 3.14 33.30
N LEU A 265 8.14 3.19 33.36
CA LEU A 265 7.30 2.07 32.94
C LEU A 265 7.22 1.96 31.41
N PRO A 266 7.39 0.76 30.82
CA PRO A 266 7.19 0.55 29.41
C PRO A 266 5.80 0.93 28.92
N CYS A 267 5.70 1.51 27.73
CA CYS A 267 4.40 1.77 27.11
C CYS A 267 3.64 0.45 26.89
N ILE A 268 2.36 0.41 27.19
CA ILE A 268 1.50 -0.75 26.95
C ILE A 268 0.81 -0.60 25.60
N ARG A 269 0.83 -1.66 24.80
CA ARG A 269 0.00 -1.83 23.60
C ARG A 269 -0.77 -3.14 23.72
N ASP A 270 -2.03 -3.04 24.13
CA ASP A 270 -2.96 -4.16 24.17
C ASP A 270 -3.82 -4.15 22.90
N PHE A 271 -3.38 -4.91 21.90
CA PHE A 271 -4.04 -4.94 20.60
C PHE A 271 -5.45 -5.55 20.66
N ASP A 272 -5.68 -6.51 21.55
CA ASP A 272 -6.93 -7.26 21.62
C ASP A 272 -7.98 -6.48 22.42
N SER A 273 -7.55 -5.68 23.40
CA SER A 273 -8.38 -4.66 24.07
C SER A 273 -8.55 -3.37 23.27
N ASN A 274 -7.77 -3.17 22.20
CA ASN A 274 -7.73 -1.95 21.39
C ASN A 274 -7.22 -0.73 22.18
N LEU A 275 -6.30 -0.95 23.12
CA LEU A 275 -5.85 0.02 24.12
C LEU A 275 -4.35 0.25 24.01
N TYR A 276 -3.92 1.50 24.16
CA TYR A 276 -2.55 1.85 24.50
C TYR A 276 -2.51 2.66 25.78
N ALA A 277 -1.46 2.48 26.56
CA ALA A 277 -1.23 3.27 27.75
C ALA A 277 0.24 3.62 27.89
N ARG A 278 0.53 4.72 28.57
CA ARG A 278 1.87 5.05 29.03
C ARG A 278 1.83 5.86 30.30
N GLN A 279 2.96 5.89 30.98
CA GLN A 279 3.21 6.84 32.03
C GLN A 279 3.21 8.28 31.51
N TYR A 280 2.52 9.17 32.22
CA TYR A 280 2.47 10.61 32.02
C TYR A 280 2.72 11.28 33.38
N ASP A 281 3.97 11.66 33.62
CA ASP A 281 4.48 12.05 34.95
C ASP A 281 4.13 10.97 36.00
N GLN A 282 3.40 11.34 37.05
CA GLN A 282 2.92 10.43 38.08
C GLN A 282 1.53 9.84 37.77
N SER A 283 1.03 9.95 36.53
CA SER A 283 -0.30 9.51 36.08
C SER A 283 -0.19 8.58 34.87
N LEU A 284 -1.30 8.03 34.38
CA LEU A 284 -1.36 7.28 33.13
C LEU A 284 -2.15 8.03 32.06
N LEU A 285 -1.60 8.08 30.85
CA LEU A 285 -2.34 8.41 29.64
C LEU A 285 -2.80 7.12 28.98
N ILE A 286 -4.10 6.97 28.77
CA ILE A 286 -4.72 5.77 28.21
C ILE A 286 -5.56 6.17 27.00
N GLY A 287 -5.38 5.54 25.85
CA GLY A 287 -6.19 5.82 24.66
C GLY A 287 -6.52 4.56 23.86
N TRP A 288 -7.41 4.71 22.88
CA TRP A 288 -8.03 3.56 22.22
C TRP A 288 -8.05 3.68 20.69
N PHE A 289 -7.93 2.55 19.99
CA PHE A 289 -8.16 2.44 18.54
C PHE A 289 -9.43 1.63 18.29
N GLU A 290 -10.57 2.30 18.32
CA GLU A 290 -11.87 1.66 18.47
C GLU A 290 -12.30 0.91 17.21
N LYS A 291 -12.93 -0.27 17.40
CA LYS A 291 -13.44 -1.08 16.29
C LYS A 291 -14.52 -0.36 15.49
N ASP A 292 -15.40 0.36 16.19
CA ASP A 292 -16.48 1.15 15.63
C ASP A 292 -16.20 2.64 15.88
N ALA A 293 -15.32 3.22 15.07
CA ALA A 293 -14.92 4.61 15.22
C ALA A 293 -15.93 5.59 14.61
N LYS A 294 -15.88 6.84 15.06
CA LYS A 294 -16.81 7.89 14.62
C LYS A 294 -16.08 8.91 13.73
N PRO A 295 -16.61 9.27 12.55
CA PRO A 295 -16.12 10.43 11.82
C PRO A 295 -16.32 11.71 12.64
N ALA A 296 -15.34 12.61 12.65
CA ALA A 296 -15.34 13.78 13.56
C ALA A 296 -16.39 14.84 13.22
N PHE A 297 -16.66 15.05 11.92
CA PHE A 297 -17.52 16.14 11.45
C PHE A 297 -18.55 15.64 10.43
N GLU A 298 -19.19 14.50 10.74
CA GLU A 298 -20.14 13.84 9.84
C GLU A 298 -21.33 14.72 9.50
N GLU A 299 -21.82 15.48 10.48
CA GLU A 299 -23.04 16.29 10.41
C GLU A 299 -22.84 17.70 9.83
N THR A 300 -21.60 18.12 9.57
CA THR A 300 -21.30 19.47 9.09
C THR A 300 -20.94 19.47 7.61
N LYS A 301 -21.05 20.61 6.92
CA LYS A 301 -20.58 20.74 5.53
C LYS A 301 -19.08 20.96 5.40
N ASP A 302 -18.44 21.56 6.38
CA ASP A 302 -16.98 21.76 6.40
C ASP A 302 -16.50 21.58 7.85
N ILE A 303 -15.19 21.57 8.06
CA ILE A 303 -14.64 21.59 9.42
C ILE A 303 -14.99 22.93 10.07
N PRO A 304 -15.75 22.95 11.17
CA PRO A 304 -16.16 24.20 11.82
C PRO A 304 -14.96 25.01 12.31
N LYS A 305 -15.09 26.35 12.37
CA LYS A 305 -14.02 27.20 12.94
C LYS A 305 -13.78 26.88 14.41
N ALA A 306 -14.86 26.69 15.17
CA ALA A 306 -14.84 26.29 16.58
C ALA A 306 -14.91 24.75 16.70
N TRP A 307 -14.09 24.02 15.94
CA TRP A 307 -14.16 22.57 15.83
C TRP A 307 -14.04 21.84 17.18
N GLN A 308 -13.34 22.42 18.16
CA GLN A 308 -13.23 21.86 19.51
C GLN A 308 -14.60 21.74 20.19
N ASP A 309 -15.47 22.74 20.00
CA ASP A 309 -16.81 22.77 20.60
C ASP A 309 -17.74 21.68 20.00
N HIS A 310 -17.37 21.13 18.84
CA HIS A 310 -18.10 20.04 18.20
C HIS A 310 -17.63 18.64 18.64
N LEU A 311 -16.53 18.54 19.38
CA LEU A 311 -15.96 17.27 19.84
C LEU A 311 -16.19 17.12 21.34
N GLN A 312 -17.39 16.68 21.68
CA GLN A 312 -17.81 16.45 23.05
C GLN A 312 -17.25 15.12 23.57
N GLU A 313 -17.17 15.00 24.90
CA GLU A 313 -16.90 13.73 25.56
C GLU A 313 -18.08 12.77 25.32
N ASP A 314 -17.79 11.49 25.11
CA ASP A 314 -18.81 10.45 24.94
C ASP A 314 -18.60 9.34 25.97
N HIS A 315 -19.07 9.59 27.19
CA HIS A 315 -18.93 8.65 28.30
C HIS A 315 -19.58 7.29 28.03
N GLY A 316 -20.69 7.26 27.29
CA GLY A 316 -21.38 6.00 26.97
C GLY A 316 -20.55 5.13 26.04
N HIS A 317 -19.94 5.75 25.02
CA HIS A 317 -19.02 5.08 24.10
C HIS A 317 -17.71 4.66 24.79
N CYS A 318 -17.19 5.50 25.71
CA CYS A 318 -15.93 5.24 26.40
C CYS A 318 -16.04 4.26 27.59
N ALA A 319 -17.23 4.03 28.15
CA ALA A 319 -17.39 3.18 29.35
C ALA A 319 -16.88 1.74 29.13
N ALA A 320 -17.27 1.10 28.02
CA ALA A 320 -16.81 -0.26 27.70
C ALA A 320 -15.30 -0.33 27.40
N LEU A 321 -14.72 0.78 26.92
CA LEU A 321 -13.28 0.89 26.68
C LEU A 321 -12.50 1.07 27.98
N TRP A 322 -13.07 1.82 28.91
CA TRP A 322 -12.54 2.01 30.27
C TRP A 322 -12.58 0.71 31.07
N GLU A 323 -13.65 -0.07 30.98
CA GLU A 323 -13.72 -1.40 31.64
C GLU A 323 -12.56 -2.31 31.23
N LYS A 324 -12.21 -2.34 29.94
CA LYS A 324 -11.03 -3.07 29.46
C LYS A 324 -9.71 -2.49 29.97
N ALA A 325 -9.65 -1.17 30.11
CA ALA A 325 -8.48 -0.52 30.71
C ALA A 325 -8.32 -0.91 32.19
N VAL A 326 -9.41 -0.94 32.95
CA VAL A 326 -9.43 -1.37 34.37
C VAL A 326 -9.04 -2.82 34.52
N ASP A 327 -9.49 -3.69 33.61
CA ASP A 327 -9.07 -5.10 33.59
C ASP A 327 -7.57 -5.25 33.31
N ARG A 328 -7.05 -4.53 32.31
CA ARG A 328 -5.62 -4.56 31.95
C ARG A 328 -4.73 -3.87 33.00
N LEU A 329 -5.23 -2.87 33.71
CA LEU A 329 -4.52 -2.08 34.72
C LEU A 329 -5.36 -2.01 36.02
N PRO A 330 -5.28 -3.03 36.90
CA PRO A 330 -6.09 -3.12 38.12
C PRO A 330 -5.99 -1.93 39.08
N VAL A 331 -4.91 -1.16 39.02
CA VAL A 331 -4.72 0.09 39.79
C VAL A 331 -5.81 1.14 39.50
N LEU A 332 -6.53 0.98 38.38
CA LEU A 332 -7.62 1.88 37.99
C LEU A 332 -8.97 1.54 38.65
N ARG A 333 -9.12 0.38 39.32
CA ARG A 333 -10.41 -0.08 39.88
C ARG A 333 -11.02 0.88 40.89
N ASP A 334 -10.18 1.53 41.69
CA ASP A 334 -10.62 2.47 42.72
C ASP A 334 -10.89 3.88 42.16
N LEU A 335 -10.69 4.08 40.86
CA LEU A 335 -10.91 5.36 40.19
C LEU A 335 -12.25 5.36 39.47
N ASN A 336 -13.00 6.45 39.65
CA ASN A 336 -14.05 6.78 38.70
C ASN A 336 -13.42 7.08 37.34
N MET A 337 -14.11 6.73 36.25
CA MET A 337 -13.66 7.06 34.91
C MET A 337 -13.38 8.57 34.81
N PRO A 338 -12.15 8.99 34.47
CA PRO A 338 -11.83 10.40 34.34
C PRO A 338 -12.54 11.02 33.13
N ALA A 339 -12.51 12.34 33.05
CA ALA A 339 -12.91 13.07 31.84
C ALA A 339 -12.08 12.56 30.65
N VAL A 340 -12.76 12.23 29.55
CA VAL A 340 -12.13 11.67 28.35
C VAL A 340 -11.99 12.77 27.32
N ARG A 341 -10.77 13.00 26.85
CA ARG A 341 -10.54 13.98 25.78
C ARG A 341 -10.84 13.36 24.43
N ASN A 342 -11.66 14.04 23.64
CA ASN A 342 -11.91 13.75 22.24
C ASN A 342 -11.06 14.67 21.38
N SER A 343 -10.02 14.14 20.74
CA SER A 343 -9.18 14.87 19.80
C SER A 343 -9.29 14.22 18.43
N PRO A 344 -9.51 14.97 17.34
CA PRO A 344 -9.65 14.36 16.05
C PRO A 344 -8.25 14.00 15.50
N ASP A 345 -8.12 12.89 14.80
CA ASP A 345 -6.95 12.60 13.97
C ASP A 345 -7.37 12.23 12.55
N ASN A 346 -6.52 12.54 11.57
CA ASN A 346 -6.80 12.37 10.17
C ASN A 346 -6.41 10.95 9.71
N PHE A 347 -7.40 10.18 9.25
CA PHE A 347 -7.23 8.81 8.79
C PHE A 347 -7.43 8.70 7.28
N THR A 348 -6.68 7.79 6.66
CA THR A 348 -6.70 7.52 5.23
C THR A 348 -7.55 6.29 4.94
N PRO A 349 -8.01 6.09 3.69
CA PRO A 349 -8.85 4.96 3.33
C PRO A 349 -8.31 3.56 3.68
N ASP A 350 -6.99 3.41 3.71
CA ASP A 350 -6.31 2.13 3.92
C ASP A 350 -5.55 2.06 5.25
N GLY A 351 -5.65 3.10 6.09
CA GLY A 351 -4.97 3.17 7.39
C GLY A 351 -3.45 3.34 7.29
N ARG A 352 -2.91 3.69 6.11
CA ARG A 352 -1.48 3.96 5.90
C ARG A 352 -1.21 5.44 5.71
N LEU A 353 0.00 5.88 6.05
CA LEU A 353 0.42 7.28 5.90
C LEU A 353 0.24 7.75 4.44
N ILE A 354 -0.07 9.03 4.22
CA ILE A 354 -0.13 9.61 2.87
C ILE A 354 0.79 10.80 2.72
N PHE A 355 1.76 10.69 1.80
CA PHE A 355 2.56 11.81 1.39
C PHE A 355 3.13 11.65 -0.02
N GLY A 356 3.50 12.77 -0.65
CA GLY A 356 4.11 12.81 -1.97
C GLY A 356 3.54 13.89 -2.88
N GLU A 357 4.04 13.97 -4.10
CA GLU A 357 3.53 14.89 -5.12
C GLU A 357 2.17 14.44 -5.64
N SER A 358 1.23 15.37 -5.79
CA SER A 358 -0.09 15.12 -6.37
C SER A 358 0.01 14.63 -7.82
N ALA A 359 -1.06 14.00 -8.31
CA ALA A 359 -1.13 13.55 -9.70
C ALA A 359 -1.82 14.58 -10.61
N GLU A 360 -2.37 15.66 -10.06
CA GLU A 360 -3.14 16.65 -10.81
C GLU A 360 -2.38 17.96 -10.99
N VAL A 361 -1.49 18.30 -10.05
CA VAL A 361 -0.75 19.55 -10.06
C VAL A 361 0.72 19.29 -9.73
N LYS A 362 1.59 19.52 -10.71
CA LYS A 362 3.05 19.46 -10.54
C LYS A 362 3.50 20.47 -9.49
N ASN A 363 4.45 20.06 -8.65
CA ASN A 363 4.96 20.78 -7.49
C ASN A 363 3.94 21.02 -6.36
N TYR A 364 2.75 20.41 -6.40
CA TYR A 364 1.85 20.35 -5.26
C TYR A 364 2.13 19.06 -4.49
N PHE A 365 2.69 19.18 -3.29
CA PHE A 365 2.96 18.05 -2.40
C PHE A 365 1.90 17.96 -1.30
N VAL A 366 1.63 16.75 -0.84
CA VAL A 366 0.72 16.44 0.25
C VAL A 366 1.50 15.73 1.35
N ALA A 367 1.24 16.08 2.61
CA ALA A 367 1.64 15.29 3.76
C ALA A 367 0.57 15.42 4.85
N CYS A 368 -0.25 14.38 5.03
CA CYS A 368 -1.29 14.34 6.05
C CYS A 368 -1.71 12.88 6.32
N GLY A 369 -2.85 12.65 6.97
CA GLY A 369 -3.39 11.31 7.17
C GLY A 369 -2.44 10.40 7.96
N MET A 370 -2.02 10.83 9.15
CA MET A 370 -1.03 10.12 9.96
C MET A 370 -1.60 8.96 10.79
N ASN A 371 -2.92 8.74 10.71
CA ASN A 371 -3.63 7.59 11.30
C ASN A 371 -3.31 7.35 12.79
N GLY A 372 -3.35 8.37 13.64
CA GLY A 372 -3.02 8.23 15.06
C GLY A 372 -1.53 8.39 15.41
N ASN A 373 -0.65 8.60 14.41
CA ASN A 373 0.80 8.53 14.60
C ASN A 373 1.58 9.81 14.14
N PRO A 374 1.10 11.05 14.37
CA PRO A 374 1.78 12.24 13.86
C PRO A 374 3.20 12.40 14.44
N LEU A 375 3.39 12.26 15.75
CA LEU A 375 4.72 12.34 16.37
C LEU A 375 5.68 11.27 15.84
N GLN A 376 5.20 10.04 15.66
CA GLN A 376 6.06 8.93 15.24
C GLN A 376 6.54 9.11 13.80
N GLY A 377 5.69 9.62 12.91
CA GLY A 377 6.01 9.70 11.50
C GLY A 377 6.56 11.04 11.01
N SER A 378 6.34 12.16 11.72
CA SER A 378 6.56 13.47 11.10
C SER A 378 8.00 13.75 10.70
N GLY A 379 8.99 13.37 11.53
CA GLY A 379 10.40 13.60 11.21
C GLY A 379 10.83 12.88 9.93
N GLY A 380 10.55 11.58 9.84
CA GLY A 380 10.87 10.79 8.66
C GLY A 380 10.09 11.21 7.41
N VAL A 381 8.80 11.55 7.54
CA VAL A 381 8.01 12.08 6.42
C VAL A 381 8.55 13.43 5.95
N GLY A 382 8.84 14.35 6.87
CA GLY A 382 9.39 15.67 6.55
C GLY A 382 10.72 15.57 5.81
N LYS A 383 11.61 14.68 6.26
CA LYS A 383 12.88 14.37 5.58
C LYS A 383 12.64 13.83 4.18
N ALA A 384 11.85 12.78 4.04
CA ALA A 384 11.59 12.14 2.74
C ALA A 384 10.97 13.11 1.72
N LEU A 385 10.05 13.98 2.17
CA LEU A 385 9.41 14.97 1.31
C LEU A 385 10.38 16.09 0.91
N ALA A 386 11.19 16.60 1.85
CA ALA A 386 12.19 17.63 1.57
C ALA A 386 13.24 17.11 0.57
N GLU A 387 13.75 15.89 0.78
CA GLU A 387 14.68 15.24 -0.15
C GLU A 387 14.05 15.06 -1.54
N TRP A 388 12.76 14.69 -1.62
CA TRP A 388 12.08 14.57 -2.90
C TRP A 388 11.93 15.94 -3.59
N ILE A 389 11.48 16.98 -2.88
CA ILE A 389 11.35 18.34 -3.43
C ILE A 389 12.68 18.84 -3.99
N ILE A 390 13.79 18.60 -3.27
CA ILE A 390 15.13 19.04 -3.66
C ILE A 390 15.69 18.21 -4.82
N SER A 391 15.57 16.89 -4.76
CA SER A 391 16.18 15.97 -5.74
C SER A 391 15.34 15.78 -7.00
N GLY A 392 14.07 16.20 -6.98
CA GLY A 392 13.08 15.96 -8.03
C GLY A 392 12.53 14.52 -8.08
N THR A 393 13.13 13.58 -7.34
CA THR A 393 12.69 12.18 -7.26
C THR A 393 12.76 11.64 -5.83
N PRO A 394 11.93 10.63 -5.47
CA PRO A 394 12.00 10.02 -4.14
C PRO A 394 13.31 9.28 -3.91
N THR A 395 13.84 9.42 -2.68
CA THR A 395 15.05 8.73 -2.19
C THR A 395 14.75 7.39 -1.49
N ILE A 396 13.48 7.16 -1.15
CA ILE A 396 12.98 5.92 -0.53
C ILE A 396 11.89 5.27 -1.39
N ASP A 397 11.54 4.02 -1.09
CA ASP A 397 10.35 3.39 -1.69
C ASP A 397 9.07 4.07 -1.20
N MET A 398 8.35 4.66 -2.15
CA MET A 398 7.14 5.42 -1.91
C MET A 398 5.86 4.61 -2.08
N LEU A 399 5.91 3.37 -2.59
CA LEU A 399 4.69 2.61 -2.87
C LEU A 399 3.73 2.48 -1.68
N PRO A 400 4.18 2.29 -0.44
CA PRO A 400 3.28 2.20 0.71
C PRO A 400 2.61 3.53 1.09
N PHE A 401 3.19 4.67 0.69
CA PHE A 401 2.85 5.99 1.22
C PHE A 401 2.37 7.00 0.18
N ASN A 402 2.65 6.77 -1.10
CA ASN A 402 2.41 7.73 -2.16
C ASN A 402 0.92 8.11 -2.24
N VAL A 403 0.63 9.42 -2.29
CA VAL A 403 -0.73 9.95 -2.46
C VAL A 403 -1.38 9.49 -3.77
N GLN A 404 -0.58 9.18 -4.79
CA GLN A 404 -1.02 8.72 -6.11
C GLN A 404 -1.52 7.26 -6.12
N ARG A 405 -1.52 6.55 -4.99
CA ARG A 405 -2.11 5.20 -4.88
C ARG A 405 -3.63 5.21 -4.82
N PHE A 406 -4.26 6.39 -4.86
CA PHE A 406 -5.71 6.54 -4.78
C PHE A 406 -6.30 7.18 -6.04
N LEU A 407 -7.46 6.67 -6.42
CA LEU A 407 -8.39 7.26 -7.39
C LEU A 407 -9.24 8.38 -6.79
N ASP A 408 -9.89 9.15 -7.66
CA ASP A 408 -10.84 10.22 -7.29
C ASP A 408 -11.96 9.74 -6.37
N LEU A 409 -12.46 8.52 -6.58
CA LEU A 409 -13.51 7.96 -5.74
C LEU A 409 -13.13 7.90 -4.26
N HIS A 410 -11.84 7.69 -3.95
CA HIS A 410 -11.38 7.61 -2.57
C HIS A 410 -11.33 8.98 -1.89
N ASN A 411 -11.37 10.07 -2.67
CA ASN A 411 -11.47 11.43 -2.16
C ASN A 411 -12.93 11.86 -1.91
N ASN A 412 -13.90 11.03 -2.27
CA ASN A 412 -15.31 11.27 -1.97
C ASN A 412 -15.52 11.31 -0.45
N ARG A 413 -16.21 12.34 0.02
CA ARG A 413 -16.38 12.57 1.45
C ARG A 413 -17.20 11.47 2.14
N GLN A 414 -18.30 11.04 1.54
CA GLN A 414 -19.14 9.97 2.10
C GLN A 414 -18.37 8.65 2.13
N TYR A 415 -17.58 8.37 1.08
CA TYR A 415 -16.67 7.22 1.07
C TYR A 415 -15.72 7.24 2.28
N LEU A 416 -15.09 8.39 2.54
CA LEU A 416 -14.15 8.56 3.66
C LEU A 416 -14.84 8.44 5.01
N GLN A 417 -16.00 9.09 5.20
CA GLN A 417 -16.80 9.01 6.43
C GLN A 417 -17.19 7.56 6.74
N GLN A 418 -17.65 6.80 5.75
CA GLN A 418 -18.00 5.39 5.93
C GLN A 418 -16.77 4.53 6.20
N ARG A 419 -15.65 4.78 5.51
CA ARG A 419 -14.41 4.03 5.70
C ARG A 419 -13.80 4.23 7.09
N ILE A 420 -13.92 5.42 7.67
CA ILE A 420 -13.39 5.73 9.01
C ILE A 420 -13.94 4.80 10.09
N ARG A 421 -15.21 4.41 9.95
CA ARG A 421 -15.92 3.60 10.93
C ARG A 421 -15.20 2.30 11.27
N GLU A 422 -14.42 1.75 10.35
CA GLU A 422 -13.61 0.55 10.57
C GLU A 422 -12.10 0.78 10.53
N VAL A 423 -11.60 1.81 9.83
CA VAL A 423 -10.14 1.93 9.57
C VAL A 423 -9.33 2.27 10.83
N VAL A 424 -9.93 2.95 11.81
CA VAL A 424 -9.28 3.28 13.08
C VAL A 424 -8.96 2.01 13.85
N GLY A 425 -9.96 1.15 14.10
CA GLY A 425 -9.77 -0.12 14.79
C GLY A 425 -8.89 -1.12 14.05
N ARG A 426 -8.80 -1.00 12.72
CA ARG A 426 -7.86 -1.81 11.91
C ARG A 426 -6.39 -1.55 12.24
N GLN A 427 -6.04 -0.44 12.90
CA GLN A 427 -4.68 -0.25 13.42
C GLN A 427 -4.27 -1.35 14.41
N TYR A 428 -5.22 -1.84 15.23
CA TYR A 428 -4.96 -2.81 16.29
C TYR A 428 -5.50 -4.21 15.94
N ALA A 429 -6.30 -4.35 14.88
CA ALA A 429 -6.76 -5.64 14.38
C ALA A 429 -5.61 -6.53 13.87
N ILE A 430 -5.83 -7.86 13.90
CA ILE A 430 -5.00 -8.79 13.12
C ILE A 430 -5.44 -8.70 11.66
N LEU A 431 -4.55 -8.23 10.79
CA LEU A 431 -4.78 -8.21 9.35
C LEU A 431 -4.25 -9.51 8.74
N TYR A 432 -5.07 -10.57 8.79
CA TYR A 432 -4.78 -11.84 8.13
C TYR A 432 -4.54 -11.65 6.63
N PRO A 433 -3.37 -12.09 6.10
CA PRO A 433 -3.00 -11.89 4.71
C PRO A 433 -4.04 -12.44 3.74
N ASN A 434 -4.47 -11.60 2.79
CA ASN A 434 -5.49 -11.91 1.78
C ASN A 434 -6.87 -12.32 2.33
N GLN A 435 -7.12 -12.13 3.62
CA GLN A 435 -8.32 -12.59 4.33
C GLN A 435 -8.92 -11.48 5.24
N SER A 436 -8.56 -10.22 4.97
CA SER A 436 -8.97 -9.07 5.79
C SER A 436 -9.61 -8.00 4.93
N GLU A 437 -10.82 -8.26 4.46
CA GLU A 437 -11.57 -7.33 3.61
C GLU A 437 -12.27 -6.23 4.41
N TYR A 438 -12.65 -5.17 3.72
CA TYR A 438 -13.38 -4.05 4.30
C TYR A 438 -14.89 -4.29 4.28
N LYS A 439 -15.59 -3.82 5.32
CA LYS A 439 -17.05 -3.93 5.46
C LYS A 439 -17.78 -2.73 4.86
N PHE A 440 -17.25 -1.52 5.04
CA PHE A 440 -17.89 -0.29 4.57
C PHE A 440 -17.39 0.11 3.17
N SER A 441 -18.07 1.07 2.54
CA SER A 441 -17.64 1.65 1.25
C SER A 441 -17.27 0.59 0.19
N ARG A 442 -18.15 -0.40 0.02
CA ARG A 442 -18.06 -1.51 -0.95
C ARG A 442 -19.05 -1.33 -2.11
N LYS A 443 -18.92 -2.15 -3.15
CA LYS A 443 -19.79 -2.18 -4.34
C LYS A 443 -19.84 -0.85 -5.11
N LEU A 444 -18.71 -0.14 -5.15
CA LEU A 444 -18.58 1.17 -5.81
C LEU A 444 -18.17 1.04 -7.28
N ARG A 445 -17.17 0.19 -7.56
CA ARG A 445 -16.81 -0.22 -8.91
C ARG A 445 -17.06 -1.71 -9.02
N CYS A 446 -17.93 -2.10 -9.94
CA CYS A 446 -18.21 -3.49 -10.23
C CYS A 446 -17.98 -3.72 -11.71
N SER A 447 -17.42 -4.88 -12.07
CA SER A 447 -17.55 -5.33 -13.46
C SER A 447 -19.04 -5.60 -13.73
N PRO A 448 -19.47 -5.57 -15.00
CA PRO A 448 -20.81 -6.04 -15.39
C PRO A 448 -21.15 -7.46 -14.90
N LEU A 449 -20.13 -8.28 -14.58
CA LEU A 449 -20.31 -9.66 -14.11
C LEU A 449 -20.63 -9.75 -12.61
N TYR A 450 -20.40 -8.70 -11.82
CA TYR A 450 -20.50 -8.74 -10.36
C TYR A 450 -21.75 -9.47 -9.83
N SER A 451 -22.94 -9.04 -10.26
CA SER A 451 -24.20 -9.59 -9.74
C SER A 451 -24.41 -11.06 -10.14
N VAL A 452 -23.90 -11.47 -11.30
CA VAL A 452 -23.98 -12.86 -11.76
C VAL A 452 -22.99 -13.74 -11.02
N LEU A 453 -21.78 -13.24 -10.76
CA LEU A 453 -20.78 -13.94 -9.95
C LEU A 453 -21.25 -14.08 -8.48
N GLU A 454 -21.86 -13.03 -7.91
CA GLU A 454 -22.48 -13.06 -6.58
C GLU A 454 -23.57 -14.14 -6.50
N ALA A 455 -24.46 -14.19 -7.50
CA ALA A 455 -25.49 -15.22 -7.60
C ALA A 455 -24.95 -16.65 -7.83
N ARG A 456 -23.65 -16.80 -8.09
CA ARG A 456 -22.94 -18.07 -8.29
C ARG A 456 -22.00 -18.42 -7.13
N GLY A 457 -22.11 -17.71 -6.01
CA GLY A 457 -21.35 -18.02 -4.79
C GLY A 457 -19.97 -17.36 -4.72
N ALA A 458 -19.72 -16.31 -5.50
CA ALA A 458 -18.49 -15.54 -5.37
C ALA A 458 -18.40 -14.84 -4.01
N VAL A 459 -17.25 -14.99 -3.34
CA VAL A 459 -16.88 -14.20 -2.17
C VAL A 459 -15.95 -13.09 -2.61
N PHE A 460 -16.32 -11.83 -2.33
CA PHE A 460 -15.64 -10.66 -2.89
C PHE A 460 -14.69 -9.96 -1.92
N GLY A 461 -13.57 -9.51 -2.46
CA GLY A 461 -12.67 -8.52 -1.87
C GLY A 461 -12.58 -7.27 -2.74
N THR A 462 -11.88 -6.24 -2.26
CA THR A 462 -11.75 -4.97 -2.98
C THR A 462 -10.33 -4.61 -3.38
N LYS A 463 -10.17 -4.09 -4.60
CA LYS A 463 -8.90 -3.49 -5.07
C LYS A 463 -9.19 -2.26 -5.92
N MET A 464 -8.67 -1.10 -5.52
CA MET A 464 -8.91 0.18 -6.23
C MET A 464 -10.40 0.47 -6.47
N GLY A 465 -11.23 0.15 -5.47
CA GLY A 465 -12.68 0.28 -5.51
C GLY A 465 -13.41 -0.83 -6.27
N TYR A 466 -12.70 -1.67 -7.04
CA TYR A 466 -13.32 -2.81 -7.74
C TYR A 466 -13.65 -3.95 -6.78
N GLU A 467 -14.84 -4.50 -6.90
CA GLU A 467 -15.21 -5.82 -6.37
C GLU A 467 -14.56 -6.93 -7.20
N ARG A 468 -13.77 -7.79 -6.56
CA ARG A 468 -13.09 -8.93 -7.19
C ARG A 468 -13.47 -10.22 -6.48
N ALA A 469 -13.90 -11.23 -7.23
CA ALA A 469 -14.11 -12.56 -6.68
C ALA A 469 -12.76 -13.12 -6.17
N LEU A 470 -12.66 -13.35 -4.87
CA LEU A 470 -11.48 -13.94 -4.22
C LEU A 470 -11.44 -15.44 -4.49
N TYR A 471 -12.59 -16.09 -4.30
CA TYR A 471 -12.89 -17.50 -4.58
C TYR A 471 -14.41 -17.66 -4.75
N PHE A 472 -14.82 -18.84 -5.22
CA PHE A 472 -16.21 -19.25 -5.35
C PHE A 472 -16.50 -20.37 -4.36
N ASP A 473 -17.53 -20.19 -3.52
CA ASP A 473 -18.04 -21.27 -2.69
C ASP A 473 -18.74 -22.30 -3.58
N ALA A 474 -18.08 -23.45 -3.77
CA ALA A 474 -18.57 -24.50 -4.66
C ALA A 474 -19.78 -25.26 -4.10
N ASP A 475 -20.13 -25.05 -2.83
CA ASP A 475 -21.24 -25.73 -2.15
C ASP A 475 -22.49 -24.83 -2.06
N TYR A 476 -22.35 -23.53 -2.37
CA TYR A 476 -23.45 -22.56 -2.38
C TYR A 476 -24.56 -22.93 -3.36
N ARG A 477 -25.82 -22.82 -2.92
CA ARG A 477 -27.00 -23.01 -3.76
C ARG A 477 -27.80 -21.72 -3.84
N ARG A 478 -28.30 -21.44 -5.05
CA ARG A 478 -29.12 -20.24 -5.28
C ARG A 478 -30.34 -20.25 -4.37
N GLY A 479 -30.49 -19.20 -3.57
CA GLY A 479 -31.57 -19.05 -2.58
C GLY A 479 -31.07 -19.12 -1.14
N ASP A 480 -29.87 -19.67 -0.92
CA ASP A 480 -29.19 -19.61 0.37
C ASP A 480 -28.65 -18.20 0.64
N PRO A 481 -28.34 -17.86 1.91
CA PRO A 481 -27.59 -16.64 2.21
C PRO A 481 -26.29 -16.57 1.41
N LEU A 482 -25.96 -15.39 0.89
CA LEU A 482 -24.72 -15.20 0.14
C LEU A 482 -23.50 -15.58 0.99
N PRO A 483 -22.53 -16.30 0.42
CA PRO A 483 -21.34 -16.70 1.17
C PRO A 483 -20.53 -15.45 1.53
N THR A 484 -20.00 -15.46 2.75
CA THR A 484 -19.13 -14.41 3.26
C THR A 484 -17.74 -14.96 3.53
N LEU A 485 -16.74 -14.09 3.50
CA LEU A 485 -15.38 -14.46 3.89
C LEU A 485 -15.38 -14.98 5.34
N PRO A 486 -14.88 -16.19 5.62
CA PRO A 486 -14.80 -16.70 6.99
C PRO A 486 -13.72 -15.95 7.79
N ASP A 487 -13.71 -16.13 9.12
CA ASP A 487 -12.65 -15.55 9.95
C ASP A 487 -11.27 -15.99 9.45
N GLY A 488 -10.38 -15.01 9.30
CA GLY A 488 -9.03 -15.21 8.80
C GLY A 488 -8.19 -16.13 9.66
N SER A 489 -7.13 -16.66 9.07
CA SER A 489 -6.20 -17.59 9.70
C SER A 489 -4.78 -17.40 9.17
N PHE A 490 -3.78 -17.63 10.01
CA PHE A 490 -2.38 -17.76 9.59
C PHE A 490 -2.02 -19.16 9.07
N TYR A 491 -2.88 -20.14 9.29
CA TYR A 491 -2.76 -21.51 8.83
C TYR A 491 -3.37 -21.66 7.43
N LYS A 492 -3.51 -22.90 6.98
CA LYS A 492 -4.29 -23.25 5.77
C LYS A 492 -5.65 -22.53 5.76
N PRO A 493 -5.98 -21.77 4.70
CA PRO A 493 -7.24 -21.04 4.63
C PRO A 493 -8.45 -21.96 4.73
N LYS A 494 -9.49 -21.52 5.44
CA LYS A 494 -10.74 -22.28 5.61
C LYS A 494 -11.45 -22.59 4.28
N PHE A 495 -11.22 -21.76 3.26
CA PHE A 495 -11.76 -21.93 1.91
C PHE A 495 -10.80 -22.65 0.94
N PHE A 496 -9.70 -23.24 1.43
CA PHE A 496 -8.68 -23.87 0.59
C PHE A 496 -9.22 -24.94 -0.37
N GLN A 497 -10.19 -25.75 0.08
CA GLN A 497 -10.83 -26.79 -0.74
C GLN A 497 -11.54 -26.21 -1.97
N PHE A 498 -12.05 -24.98 -1.89
CA PHE A 498 -12.68 -24.30 -3.03
C PHE A 498 -11.63 -23.85 -4.04
N MET A 499 -10.51 -23.29 -3.55
CA MET A 499 -9.38 -22.95 -4.41
C MET A 499 -8.78 -24.18 -5.10
N GLU A 500 -8.76 -25.33 -4.44
CA GLU A 500 -8.32 -26.59 -5.04
C GLU A 500 -9.26 -27.04 -6.19
N LYS A 501 -10.58 -26.98 -5.98
CA LYS A 501 -11.58 -27.24 -7.04
C LYS A 501 -11.42 -26.27 -8.22
N GLU A 502 -11.13 -25.00 -7.95
CA GLU A 502 -10.84 -23.98 -8.96
C GLU A 502 -9.55 -24.30 -9.73
N TYR A 503 -8.47 -24.68 -9.03
CA TYR A 503 -7.22 -25.10 -9.65
C TYR A 503 -7.43 -26.30 -10.56
N GLN A 504 -8.19 -27.32 -10.12
CA GLN A 504 -8.50 -28.50 -10.93
C GLN A 504 -9.22 -28.11 -12.24
N ALA A 505 -10.12 -27.12 -12.19
CA ALA A 505 -10.76 -26.59 -13.39
C ALA A 505 -9.73 -25.99 -14.36
N CYS A 506 -8.79 -25.17 -13.86
CA CYS A 506 -7.71 -24.63 -14.67
C CYS A 506 -6.77 -25.72 -15.22
N ALA A 507 -6.46 -26.74 -14.41
CA ALA A 507 -5.47 -27.76 -14.75
C ALA A 507 -5.99 -28.81 -15.75
N GLN A 508 -7.26 -29.18 -15.65
CA GLN A 508 -7.83 -30.32 -16.39
C GLN A 508 -8.95 -29.91 -17.37
N HIS A 509 -9.55 -28.73 -17.19
CA HIS A 509 -10.76 -28.30 -17.89
C HIS A 509 -10.63 -26.84 -18.40
N VAL A 510 -11.57 -25.98 -18.02
CA VAL A 510 -11.57 -24.54 -18.31
C VAL A 510 -11.88 -23.77 -17.02
N GLY A 511 -10.98 -22.88 -16.61
CA GLY A 511 -11.23 -21.85 -15.60
C GLY A 511 -11.61 -20.53 -16.26
N ILE A 512 -12.62 -19.84 -15.71
CA ILE A 512 -13.08 -18.53 -16.14
C ILE A 512 -12.83 -17.54 -15.00
N ILE A 513 -12.00 -16.53 -15.22
CA ILE A 513 -11.58 -15.58 -14.19
C ILE A 513 -11.92 -14.15 -14.63
N ASP A 514 -12.67 -13.42 -13.80
CA ASP A 514 -12.87 -11.98 -13.97
C ASP A 514 -11.65 -11.21 -13.44
N ILE A 515 -10.92 -10.57 -14.35
CA ILE A 515 -9.76 -9.72 -14.07
C ILE A 515 -9.97 -8.29 -14.59
N SER A 516 -11.23 -7.84 -14.66
CA SER A 516 -11.62 -6.53 -15.18
C SER A 516 -10.95 -5.35 -14.45
N SER A 517 -10.44 -5.56 -13.24
CA SER A 517 -9.80 -4.50 -12.45
C SER A 517 -8.43 -4.05 -12.97
N PHE A 518 -7.78 -4.75 -13.92
CA PHE A 518 -6.51 -4.27 -14.49
C PHE A 518 -6.68 -2.89 -15.13
N SER A 519 -5.66 -2.04 -14.99
CA SER A 519 -5.65 -0.70 -15.57
C SER A 519 -5.43 -0.80 -17.08
N LYS A 520 -6.15 0.00 -17.87
CA LYS A 520 -6.13 -0.07 -19.33
C LYS A 520 -6.01 1.33 -19.91
N ILE A 521 -4.99 1.56 -20.74
CA ILE A 521 -4.74 2.87 -21.34
C ILE A 521 -4.61 2.70 -22.85
N GLU A 522 -5.41 3.44 -23.61
CA GLU A 522 -5.19 3.61 -25.04
C GLU A 522 -4.18 4.73 -25.27
N ILE A 523 -3.25 4.48 -26.20
CA ILE A 523 -2.16 5.38 -26.55
C ILE A 523 -2.26 5.60 -28.06
N LYS A 524 -2.63 6.81 -28.45
CA LYS A 524 -2.99 7.15 -29.84
C LYS A 524 -2.27 8.42 -30.30
N PRO A 525 -2.12 8.62 -31.63
CA PRO A 525 -1.62 9.88 -32.16
C PRO A 525 -2.56 11.04 -31.78
N GLY A 526 -1.99 12.23 -31.62
CA GLY A 526 -2.73 13.46 -31.36
C GLY A 526 -3.50 13.98 -32.57
N ILE A 527 -4.40 14.94 -32.34
CA ILE A 527 -5.31 15.49 -33.37
C ILE A 527 -4.59 16.38 -34.40
N GLN A 528 -3.37 16.87 -34.12
CA GLN A 528 -2.62 17.82 -34.98
C GLN A 528 -1.47 17.17 -35.78
N THR A 529 -1.54 15.87 -36.09
CA THR A 529 -0.43 15.15 -36.75
C THR A 529 -0.36 15.30 -38.29
N ASP A 530 -1.03 16.29 -38.90
CA ASP A 530 -0.98 16.54 -40.36
C ASP A 530 0.38 17.07 -40.88
N THR A 531 1.43 17.01 -40.04
CA THR A 531 2.80 17.32 -40.45
C THR A 531 3.61 16.03 -40.59
N VAL A 532 4.48 15.95 -41.60
CA VAL A 532 5.44 14.85 -41.83
C VAL A 532 6.34 14.57 -40.60
N SER A 533 6.37 15.47 -39.62
CA SER A 533 7.02 15.30 -38.31
C SER A 533 6.26 14.43 -37.29
N GLY A 534 5.01 14.04 -37.55
CA GLY A 534 4.16 13.25 -36.64
C GLY A 534 4.12 11.74 -36.90
N GLU A 535 4.80 11.23 -37.94
CA GLU A 535 4.85 9.79 -38.21
C GLU A 535 5.56 9.04 -37.07
N ASN A 536 4.93 7.98 -36.56
CA ASN A 536 5.45 7.13 -35.48
C ASN A 536 5.67 7.87 -34.14
N ALA A 537 4.93 8.95 -33.86
CA ALA A 537 5.06 9.71 -32.62
C ALA A 537 4.79 8.85 -31.38
N VAL A 538 3.76 8.00 -31.42
CA VAL A 538 3.43 7.10 -30.31
C VAL A 538 4.52 6.04 -30.14
N LEU A 539 4.98 5.44 -31.24
CA LEU A 539 6.08 4.47 -31.22
C LEU A 539 7.35 5.08 -30.62
N ASN A 540 7.75 6.28 -31.05
CA ASN A 540 8.95 6.95 -30.54
C ASN A 540 8.83 7.24 -29.04
N TYR A 541 7.67 7.74 -28.60
CA TYR A 541 7.38 7.94 -27.18
C TYR A 541 7.48 6.64 -26.38
N LEU A 542 6.89 5.55 -26.87
CA LEU A 542 6.94 4.26 -26.18
C LEU A 542 8.34 3.62 -26.20
N GLN A 543 9.15 3.80 -27.25
CA GLN A 543 10.55 3.37 -27.28
C GLN A 543 11.42 4.13 -26.27
N TYR A 544 11.02 5.35 -25.88
CA TYR A 544 11.65 6.10 -24.79
C TYR A 544 11.15 5.64 -23.40
N MET A 545 9.86 5.33 -23.27
CA MET A 545 9.27 4.94 -21.98
C MET A 545 9.56 3.50 -21.57
N CYS A 546 9.73 2.59 -22.54
CA CYS A 546 9.76 1.14 -22.31
C CYS A 546 11.16 0.55 -22.48
N ALA A 547 11.50 -0.43 -21.63
CA ALA A 547 12.81 -1.08 -21.64
C ALA A 547 12.98 -2.14 -22.74
N ASN A 548 11.89 -2.63 -23.32
CA ASN A 548 11.89 -3.57 -24.44
C ASN A 548 11.62 -2.87 -25.78
N ASP A 549 11.93 -3.55 -26.89
CA ASP A 549 11.59 -3.05 -28.22
C ASP A 549 10.09 -3.16 -28.47
N VAL A 550 9.42 -2.01 -28.55
CA VAL A 550 7.98 -1.94 -28.79
C VAL A 550 7.63 -1.89 -30.27
N ASN A 551 8.61 -1.80 -31.17
CA ASN A 551 8.41 -1.81 -32.63
C ASN A 551 8.14 -3.24 -33.16
N ILE A 552 7.14 -3.90 -32.60
CA ILE A 552 6.68 -5.23 -32.99
C ILE A 552 5.63 -5.15 -34.10
N GLY A 553 5.33 -6.22 -34.81
CA GLY A 553 4.28 -6.20 -35.84
C GLY A 553 2.89 -5.85 -35.28
N VAL A 554 2.04 -5.18 -36.07
CA VAL A 554 0.63 -4.99 -35.73
C VAL A 554 -0.02 -6.35 -35.44
N GLY A 555 -0.87 -6.42 -34.41
CA GLY A 555 -1.42 -7.70 -33.95
C GLY A 555 -0.57 -8.43 -32.92
N HIS A 556 0.62 -7.92 -32.58
CA HIS A 556 1.51 -8.53 -31.58
C HIS A 556 1.45 -7.82 -30.24
N ILE A 557 1.96 -8.51 -29.22
CA ILE A 557 2.03 -8.08 -27.84
C ILE A 557 3.47 -8.12 -27.37
N VAL A 558 3.91 -7.12 -26.61
CA VAL A 558 5.20 -7.13 -25.93
C VAL A 558 5.00 -6.95 -24.43
N HIS A 559 5.68 -7.77 -23.64
CA HIS A 559 5.83 -7.58 -22.19
C HIS A 559 7.07 -6.72 -21.94
N THR A 560 6.89 -5.62 -21.20
CA THR A 560 7.93 -4.61 -20.99
C THR A 560 7.76 -3.89 -19.66
N GLY A 561 8.87 -3.39 -19.12
CA GLY A 561 8.87 -2.49 -17.97
C GLY A 561 9.06 -1.04 -18.41
N MET A 562 8.35 -0.10 -17.78
CA MET A 562 8.75 1.31 -17.75
C MET A 562 9.56 1.53 -16.49
N LEU A 563 10.74 2.11 -16.62
CA LEU A 563 11.71 2.20 -15.53
C LEU A 563 11.97 3.65 -15.12
N ASN A 564 12.53 3.84 -13.93
CA ASN A 564 13.12 5.10 -13.51
C ASN A 564 14.62 5.16 -13.83
N GLU A 565 15.26 6.31 -13.60
CA GLU A 565 16.68 6.52 -13.89
C GLU A 565 17.64 5.58 -13.14
N ARG A 566 17.17 4.92 -12.08
CA ARG A 566 17.93 3.89 -11.33
C ARG A 566 17.73 2.48 -11.90
N GLY A 567 16.93 2.33 -12.96
CA GLY A 567 16.58 1.05 -13.58
C GLY A 567 15.50 0.25 -12.83
N GLY A 568 14.88 0.84 -11.80
CA GLY A 568 13.79 0.22 -11.06
C GLY A 568 12.45 0.40 -11.76
N TYR A 569 11.46 -0.48 -11.52
CA TYR A 569 10.17 -0.40 -12.21
C TYR A 569 9.32 0.79 -11.73
N GLU A 570 8.85 1.59 -12.68
CA GLU A 570 7.71 2.47 -12.49
C GLU A 570 6.41 1.77 -12.90
N ASN A 571 6.47 0.86 -13.87
CA ASN A 571 5.33 0.05 -14.31
C ASN A 571 5.81 -1.26 -14.96
N ASP A 572 5.11 -2.34 -14.67
CA ASP A 572 5.22 -3.63 -15.36
C ASP A 572 3.97 -3.78 -16.24
N CYS A 573 4.14 -3.90 -17.56
CA CYS A 573 3.01 -3.77 -18.47
C CYS A 573 3.12 -4.59 -19.74
N MET A 574 1.96 -4.75 -20.38
CA MET A 574 1.85 -5.34 -21.71
C MET A 574 1.37 -4.28 -22.68
N LEU A 575 2.04 -4.19 -23.83
CA LEU A 575 1.65 -3.30 -24.92
C LEU A 575 1.19 -4.13 -26.10
N ILE A 576 0.01 -3.79 -26.60
CA ILE A 576 -0.62 -4.41 -27.76
C ILE A 576 -0.60 -3.40 -28.90
N ARG A 577 0.13 -3.68 -30.00
CA ARG A 577 0.20 -2.77 -31.15
C ARG A 577 -1.04 -2.94 -32.03
N GLN A 578 -1.93 -1.96 -31.99
CA GLN A 578 -3.24 -2.01 -32.65
C GLN A 578 -3.22 -1.55 -34.10
N THR A 579 -2.43 -0.52 -34.39
CA THR A 579 -2.14 -0.02 -35.74
C THR A 579 -0.65 0.31 -35.82
N GLU A 580 -0.19 0.87 -36.95
CA GLU A 580 1.21 1.27 -37.08
C GLU A 580 1.66 2.22 -35.95
N ASP A 581 0.81 3.12 -35.47
CA ASP A 581 1.15 4.09 -34.41
C ASP A 581 0.10 4.18 -33.30
N SER A 582 -0.55 3.07 -32.93
CA SER A 582 -1.44 3.04 -31.75
C SER A 582 -1.29 1.78 -30.94
N TYR A 583 -1.41 1.93 -29.62
CA TYR A 583 -1.20 0.85 -28.66
C TYR A 583 -2.31 0.81 -27.61
N PHE A 584 -2.60 -0.40 -27.14
CA PHE A 584 -3.41 -0.65 -25.96
C PHE A 584 -2.52 -1.20 -24.85
N MET A 585 -2.43 -0.49 -23.74
CA MET A 585 -1.60 -0.87 -22.60
C MET A 585 -2.44 -1.52 -21.50
N ILE A 586 -1.90 -2.59 -20.92
CA ILE A 586 -2.43 -3.25 -19.72
C ILE A 586 -1.42 -3.08 -18.59
N SER A 587 -1.87 -2.58 -17.44
CA SER A 587 -1.07 -2.38 -16.23
C SER A 587 -1.78 -2.94 -15.00
N PRO A 588 -1.04 -3.28 -13.92
CA PRO A 588 -1.60 -3.71 -12.64
C PRO A 588 -2.73 -2.80 -12.14
N SER A 589 -3.73 -3.38 -11.47
CA SER A 589 -4.87 -2.60 -10.94
C SER A 589 -4.47 -1.43 -10.06
N SER A 590 -3.43 -1.60 -9.24
CA SER A 590 -2.96 -0.55 -8.33
C SER A 590 -2.20 0.60 -9.01
N GLN A 591 -1.97 0.53 -10.32
CA GLN A 591 -1.21 1.55 -11.05
C GLN A 591 -2.07 2.66 -11.65
N GLN A 592 -3.38 2.48 -11.79
CA GLN A 592 -4.26 3.32 -12.61
C GLN A 592 -3.92 4.82 -12.57
N THR A 593 -3.86 5.43 -11.38
CA THR A 593 -3.49 6.86 -11.23
C THR A 593 -2.00 7.12 -11.46
N ARG A 594 -1.13 6.39 -10.74
CA ARG A 594 0.32 6.66 -10.74
C ARG A 594 0.95 6.50 -12.11
N ILE A 595 0.62 5.44 -12.85
CA ILE A 595 1.21 5.23 -14.18
C ILE A 595 0.67 6.21 -15.21
N TYR A 596 -0.62 6.52 -15.15
CA TYR A 596 -1.21 7.52 -16.04
C TYR A 596 -0.49 8.86 -15.87
N GLU A 597 -0.21 9.25 -14.63
CA GLU A 597 0.52 10.49 -14.33
C GLU A 597 1.99 10.41 -14.77
N TRP A 598 2.69 9.31 -14.46
CA TRP A 598 4.09 9.13 -14.88
C TRP A 598 4.23 9.23 -16.41
N MET A 599 3.32 8.60 -17.16
CA MET A 599 3.28 8.69 -18.62
C MET A 599 2.96 10.10 -19.09
N SER A 600 1.94 10.74 -18.52
CA SER A 600 1.53 12.11 -18.87
C SER A 600 2.67 13.12 -18.72
N ARG A 601 3.47 13.01 -17.64
CA ARG A 601 4.63 13.88 -17.41
C ARG A 601 5.76 13.74 -18.41
N ASN A 602 5.81 12.62 -19.12
CA ASN A 602 6.82 12.32 -20.12
C ASN A 602 6.28 12.49 -21.55
N LEU A 603 5.05 12.98 -21.73
CA LEU A 603 4.50 13.23 -23.05
C LEU A 603 5.30 14.30 -23.81
N PRO A 604 5.42 14.18 -25.14
CA PRO A 604 5.92 15.24 -25.99
C PRO A 604 5.15 16.54 -25.80
N THR A 605 5.84 17.68 -25.83
CA THR A 605 5.23 19.01 -25.60
C THR A 605 4.36 19.50 -26.77
N ASP A 606 4.44 18.84 -27.92
CA ASP A 606 3.71 19.17 -29.16
C ASP A 606 2.34 18.50 -29.27
N ALA A 607 1.90 17.80 -28.22
CA ALA A 607 0.63 17.07 -28.18
C ALA A 607 0.47 16.00 -29.28
N SER A 608 1.59 15.47 -29.80
CA SER A 608 1.61 14.41 -30.81
C SER A 608 1.14 13.05 -30.31
N VAL A 609 1.07 12.84 -28.99
CA VAL A 609 0.63 11.60 -28.34
C VAL A 609 -0.49 11.90 -27.34
N GLN A 610 -1.52 11.05 -27.34
CA GLN A 610 -2.64 11.10 -26.40
C GLN A 610 -2.76 9.82 -25.60
N LEU A 611 -3.08 9.97 -24.31
CA LEU A 611 -3.36 8.89 -23.38
C LEU A 611 -4.84 8.93 -23.00
N ASN A 612 -5.51 7.78 -22.99
CA ASN A 612 -6.90 7.67 -22.56
C ASN A 612 -7.06 6.49 -21.60
N ASP A 613 -7.49 6.74 -20.37
CA ASP A 613 -7.86 5.68 -19.43
C ASP A 613 -9.20 5.05 -19.85
N VAL A 614 -9.12 3.84 -20.40
CA VAL A 614 -10.27 3.04 -20.85
C VAL A 614 -10.55 1.87 -19.92
N THR A 615 -10.04 1.92 -18.67
CA THR A 615 -10.14 0.83 -17.69
C THR A 615 -11.57 0.32 -17.53
N SER A 616 -12.55 1.23 -17.46
CA SER A 616 -13.97 0.92 -17.28
C SER A 616 -14.70 0.55 -18.57
N MET A 617 -14.11 0.78 -19.76
CA MET A 617 -14.76 0.43 -21.03
C MET A 617 -14.75 -1.07 -21.30
N TYR A 618 -13.81 -1.81 -20.71
CA TYR A 618 -13.62 -3.24 -20.96
C TYR A 618 -13.81 -4.10 -19.71
N THR A 619 -14.59 -5.15 -19.89
CA THR A 619 -14.64 -6.32 -19.00
C THR A 619 -13.62 -7.34 -19.46
N VAL A 620 -12.82 -7.87 -18.54
CA VAL A 620 -11.71 -8.75 -18.90
C VAL A 620 -11.93 -10.14 -18.31
N ILE A 621 -12.00 -11.14 -19.18
CA ILE A 621 -12.26 -12.53 -18.83
C ILE A 621 -11.07 -13.37 -19.28
N ASN A 622 -10.37 -13.98 -18.33
CA ASN A 622 -9.39 -15.02 -18.61
C ASN A 622 -10.11 -16.36 -18.79
N VAL A 623 -9.84 -17.04 -19.89
CA VAL A 623 -10.32 -18.39 -20.21
C VAL A 623 -9.10 -19.30 -20.25
N VAL A 624 -8.84 -20.01 -19.16
CA VAL A 624 -7.59 -20.75 -18.93
C VAL A 624 -7.83 -22.25 -18.85
N GLY A 625 -6.86 -23.04 -19.26
CA GLY A 625 -6.86 -24.50 -19.17
C GLY A 625 -6.77 -25.22 -20.52
N PRO A 626 -6.50 -26.53 -20.52
CA PRO A 626 -6.17 -27.29 -21.73
C PRO A 626 -7.31 -27.37 -22.75
N LYS A 627 -8.56 -27.16 -22.32
CA LYS A 627 -9.74 -27.20 -23.20
C LYS A 627 -10.22 -25.82 -23.66
N SER A 628 -9.52 -24.74 -23.27
CA SER A 628 -9.89 -23.36 -23.58
C SER A 628 -9.99 -23.09 -25.09
N THR A 629 -9.02 -23.55 -25.88
CA THR A 629 -9.04 -23.42 -27.35
C THR A 629 -10.26 -24.08 -27.98
N LEU A 630 -10.68 -25.26 -27.50
CA LEU A 630 -11.85 -25.95 -28.05
C LEU A 630 -13.13 -25.15 -27.81
N LEU A 631 -13.35 -24.70 -26.57
CA LEU A 631 -14.50 -23.89 -26.20
C LEU A 631 -14.53 -22.58 -27.00
N MET A 632 -13.39 -21.90 -27.07
CA MET A 632 -13.27 -20.62 -27.76
C MET A 632 -13.52 -20.76 -29.27
N SER A 633 -13.03 -21.82 -29.91
CA SER A 633 -13.29 -22.11 -31.32
C SER A 633 -14.75 -22.40 -31.62
N GLU A 634 -15.45 -23.12 -30.73
CA GLU A 634 -16.89 -23.32 -30.89
C GLU A 634 -17.65 -22.00 -30.79
N LEU A 635 -17.32 -21.17 -29.78
CA LEU A 635 -17.99 -19.89 -29.55
C LEU A 635 -17.71 -18.84 -30.64
N SER A 636 -16.54 -18.90 -31.29
CA SER A 636 -16.18 -17.99 -32.37
C SER A 636 -16.55 -18.51 -33.76
N ASN A 637 -17.04 -19.75 -33.86
CA ASN A 637 -17.25 -20.46 -35.11
C ASN A 637 -16.03 -20.40 -36.06
N SER A 638 -14.81 -20.43 -35.50
CA SER A 638 -13.54 -20.25 -36.23
C SER A 638 -12.36 -20.83 -35.45
N ASP A 639 -11.21 -21.04 -36.10
CA ASP A 639 -9.97 -21.41 -35.38
C ASP A 639 -9.43 -20.18 -34.61
N VAL A 640 -9.41 -20.27 -33.28
CA VAL A 640 -8.91 -19.22 -32.39
C VAL A 640 -7.43 -19.38 -32.03
N ARG A 641 -6.73 -20.35 -32.61
CA ARG A 641 -5.29 -20.51 -32.38
C ARG A 641 -4.54 -19.25 -32.82
N LEU A 642 -3.76 -18.75 -31.89
CA LEU A 642 -2.95 -17.54 -32.02
C LEU A 642 -1.53 -17.91 -31.60
N ALA A 643 -0.54 -17.35 -32.29
CA ALA A 643 0.85 -17.45 -31.84
C ALA A 643 0.98 -16.82 -30.43
N PRO A 644 1.83 -17.32 -29.53
CA PRO A 644 2.06 -16.69 -28.22
C PRO A 644 2.35 -15.19 -28.35
N PHE A 645 1.83 -14.37 -27.43
CA PHE A 645 2.00 -12.91 -27.47
C PHE A 645 1.47 -12.26 -28.75
N SER A 646 0.34 -12.73 -29.26
CA SER A 646 -0.41 -12.05 -30.32
C SER A 646 -1.86 -11.84 -29.91
N TYR A 647 -2.55 -10.94 -30.60
CA TYR A 647 -3.97 -10.73 -30.40
C TYR A 647 -4.72 -10.64 -31.73
N ARG A 648 -6.01 -10.91 -31.68
CA ARG A 648 -6.92 -10.73 -32.80
C ARG A 648 -8.28 -10.27 -32.29
N LYS A 649 -9.00 -9.49 -33.10
CA LYS A 649 -10.42 -9.22 -32.90
C LYS A 649 -11.24 -10.33 -33.53
N LEU A 650 -12.10 -10.97 -32.75
CA LEU A 650 -12.97 -12.06 -33.20
C LEU A 650 -14.37 -11.89 -32.62
N ASN A 651 -15.34 -12.45 -33.32
CA ASN A 651 -16.70 -12.54 -32.79
C ASN A 651 -16.76 -13.68 -31.76
N ILE A 652 -17.39 -13.44 -30.61
CA ILE A 652 -17.64 -14.46 -29.59
C ILE A 652 -19.14 -14.51 -29.28
N GLY A 653 -19.77 -15.61 -29.68
CA GLY A 653 -21.22 -15.71 -29.71
C GLY A 653 -21.82 -14.67 -30.67
N TYR A 654 -22.39 -13.60 -30.11
CA TYR A 654 -22.97 -12.49 -30.87
C TYR A 654 -22.28 -11.16 -30.58
N ALA A 655 -21.23 -11.15 -29.74
CA ALA A 655 -20.42 -9.98 -29.49
C ALA A 655 -19.38 -9.86 -30.61
N SER A 656 -19.40 -8.74 -31.32
CA SER A 656 -18.43 -8.46 -32.37
C SER A 656 -17.13 -7.85 -31.80
N ASP A 657 -16.04 -8.09 -32.53
CA ASP A 657 -14.74 -7.42 -32.29
C ASP A 657 -14.17 -7.56 -30.86
N VAL A 658 -14.44 -8.68 -30.19
CA VAL A 658 -13.82 -9.00 -28.90
C VAL A 658 -12.32 -9.20 -29.13
N MET A 659 -11.51 -8.48 -28.36
CA MET A 659 -10.05 -8.62 -28.39
C MET A 659 -9.64 -9.88 -27.64
N ILE A 660 -9.04 -10.83 -28.36
CA ILE A 660 -8.56 -12.10 -27.81
C ILE A 660 -7.04 -12.11 -27.85
N MET A 661 -6.42 -12.26 -26.68
CA MET A 661 -4.97 -12.28 -26.51
C MET A 661 -4.49 -13.67 -26.14
N SER A 662 -3.42 -14.16 -26.76
CA SER A 662 -2.76 -15.44 -26.45
C SER A 662 -1.73 -15.31 -25.33
N PHE A 663 -2.17 -14.75 -24.20
CA PHE A 663 -1.38 -14.62 -22.98
C PHE A 663 -2.29 -14.70 -21.76
N THR A 664 -1.81 -15.33 -20.69
CA THR A 664 -2.52 -15.40 -19.42
C THR A 664 -1.58 -15.04 -18.26
N HIS A 665 -2.11 -14.32 -17.27
CA HIS A 665 -1.37 -13.97 -16.04
C HIS A 665 -1.24 -15.15 -15.05
N THR A 666 -1.57 -16.37 -15.48
CA THR A 666 -1.56 -17.58 -14.63
C THR A 666 -0.41 -18.53 -14.96
N GLY A 667 0.23 -18.35 -16.13
CA GLY A 667 1.15 -19.33 -16.71
C GLY A 667 0.47 -20.61 -17.22
N MET A 668 -0.87 -20.67 -17.20
CA MET A 668 -1.66 -21.75 -17.79
C MET A 668 -1.98 -21.42 -19.26
N PRO A 669 -2.15 -22.42 -20.15
CA PRO A 669 -2.57 -22.18 -21.53
C PRO A 669 -3.97 -21.56 -21.55
N GLY A 670 -4.24 -20.71 -22.54
CA GLY A 670 -5.55 -20.08 -22.70
C GLY A 670 -5.47 -18.68 -23.28
N TYR A 671 -6.54 -17.93 -23.07
CA TYR A 671 -6.74 -16.63 -23.67
C TYR A 671 -7.24 -15.60 -22.66
N CYS A 672 -6.92 -14.33 -22.91
CA CYS A 672 -7.48 -13.20 -22.20
C CYS A 672 -8.39 -12.42 -23.15
N LEU A 673 -9.67 -12.29 -22.80
CA LEU A 673 -10.69 -11.62 -23.60
C LEU A 673 -10.92 -10.22 -23.03
N TYR A 674 -10.73 -9.21 -23.86
CA TYR A 674 -11.10 -7.82 -23.59
C TYR A 674 -12.42 -7.56 -24.29
N VAL A 675 -13.50 -7.65 -23.53
CA VAL A 675 -14.88 -7.54 -23.99
C VAL A 675 -15.37 -6.11 -23.73
N PRO A 676 -15.89 -5.38 -24.74
CA PRO A 676 -16.61 -4.14 -24.47
C PRO A 676 -17.69 -4.39 -23.43
N SER A 677 -17.74 -3.56 -22.39
CA SER A 677 -18.50 -3.89 -21.17
C SER A 677 -20.00 -4.13 -21.40
N GLU A 678 -20.58 -3.55 -22.46
CA GLU A 678 -21.96 -3.79 -22.88
C GLU A 678 -22.25 -5.24 -23.29
N TYR A 679 -21.26 -5.98 -23.81
CA TYR A 679 -21.41 -7.38 -24.22
C TYR A 679 -20.98 -8.38 -23.15
N ALA A 680 -20.47 -7.92 -22.01
CA ALA A 680 -19.84 -8.76 -21.00
C ALA A 680 -20.74 -9.89 -20.50
N LEU A 681 -22.00 -9.58 -20.15
CA LEU A 681 -22.96 -10.58 -19.68
C LEU A 681 -23.27 -11.63 -20.74
N HIS A 682 -23.39 -11.23 -22.01
CA HIS A 682 -23.62 -12.14 -23.12
C HIS A 682 -22.44 -13.09 -23.32
N VAL A 683 -21.22 -12.55 -23.41
CA VAL A 683 -20.01 -13.35 -23.59
C VAL A 683 -19.81 -14.31 -22.43
N TYR A 684 -19.98 -13.84 -21.20
CA TYR A 684 -19.88 -14.67 -20.00
C TYR A 684 -20.94 -15.78 -19.95
N ASP A 685 -22.21 -15.48 -20.23
CA ASP A 685 -23.27 -16.48 -20.31
C ASP A 685 -22.96 -17.58 -21.34
N ARG A 686 -22.47 -17.20 -22.52
CA ARG A 686 -22.07 -18.16 -23.55
C ARG A 686 -20.89 -19.03 -23.10
N LEU A 687 -19.87 -18.42 -22.50
CA LEU A 687 -18.71 -19.13 -21.94
C LEU A 687 -19.13 -20.16 -20.89
N ILE A 688 -20.00 -19.78 -19.96
CA ILE A 688 -20.47 -20.68 -18.89
C ILE A 688 -21.40 -21.75 -19.45
N THR A 689 -22.37 -21.38 -20.29
CA THR A 689 -23.40 -22.30 -20.79
C THR A 689 -22.81 -23.36 -21.72
N ARG A 690 -22.01 -22.96 -22.72
CA ARG A 690 -21.32 -23.91 -23.61
C ARG A 690 -20.13 -24.57 -22.93
N GLY A 691 -19.45 -23.84 -22.06
CA GLY A 691 -18.33 -24.35 -21.29
C GLY A 691 -18.68 -25.52 -20.38
N ARG A 692 -19.95 -25.77 -20.05
CA ARG A 692 -20.37 -26.96 -19.28
C ARG A 692 -19.85 -28.26 -19.91
N ASP A 693 -19.91 -28.38 -21.23
CA ASP A 693 -19.44 -29.58 -21.96
C ASP A 693 -17.91 -29.74 -21.89
N TYR A 694 -17.20 -28.65 -21.56
CA TYR A 694 -15.76 -28.59 -21.38
C TYR A 694 -15.33 -28.60 -19.90
N GLY A 695 -16.28 -28.64 -18.96
CA GLY A 695 -16.00 -28.56 -17.52
C GLY A 695 -15.66 -27.15 -17.04
N ALA A 696 -16.19 -26.12 -17.68
CA ALA A 696 -15.92 -24.72 -17.33
C ALA A 696 -16.43 -24.38 -15.93
N ARG A 697 -15.58 -23.70 -15.15
CA ARG A 697 -15.92 -23.19 -13.81
C ARG A 697 -15.36 -21.80 -13.61
N ASP A 698 -16.07 -21.03 -12.79
CA ASP A 698 -15.56 -19.76 -12.29
C ASP A 698 -14.39 -20.00 -11.34
N VAL A 699 -13.39 -19.11 -11.41
CA VAL A 699 -12.16 -19.20 -10.64
C VAL A 699 -11.85 -17.84 -10.04
N GLY A 700 -11.49 -17.84 -8.76
CA GLY A 700 -11.19 -16.64 -8.01
C GLY A 700 -9.76 -16.15 -8.18
N THR A 701 -9.56 -14.91 -7.77
CA THR A 701 -8.27 -14.22 -7.90
C THR A 701 -7.22 -14.72 -6.90
N LEU A 702 -7.61 -15.40 -5.81
CA LEU A 702 -6.65 -16.07 -4.91
C LEU A 702 -6.03 -17.31 -5.55
N THR A 703 -6.83 -18.12 -6.26
CA THR A 703 -6.31 -19.27 -7.02
C THR A 703 -5.40 -18.79 -8.15
N GLN A 704 -5.79 -17.74 -8.86
CA GLN A 704 -4.94 -17.07 -9.85
C GLN A 704 -3.60 -16.62 -9.25
N ARG A 705 -3.63 -16.06 -8.03
CA ARG A 705 -2.42 -15.64 -7.30
C ARG A 705 -1.51 -16.82 -6.98
N PHE A 706 -2.04 -17.97 -6.59
CA PHE A 706 -1.21 -19.14 -6.29
C PHE A 706 -0.58 -19.73 -7.56
N LEU A 707 -1.34 -19.79 -8.66
CA LEU A 707 -0.83 -20.21 -9.96
C LEU A 707 0.37 -19.38 -10.42
N ARG A 708 0.29 -18.04 -10.33
CA ARG A 708 1.39 -17.18 -10.78
C ARG A 708 2.66 -17.36 -9.92
N ILE A 709 2.51 -17.59 -8.62
CA ILE A 709 3.65 -17.84 -7.71
C ILE A 709 4.33 -19.16 -8.07
N ASP A 710 3.55 -20.24 -8.23
CA ASP A 710 4.06 -21.57 -8.62
C ASP A 710 4.81 -21.53 -9.96
N LYS A 711 4.40 -20.64 -10.86
CA LYS A 711 5.05 -20.42 -12.17
C LYS A 711 6.19 -19.40 -12.15
N PHE A 712 6.61 -18.94 -10.98
CA PHE A 712 7.68 -17.95 -10.82
C PHE A 712 7.42 -16.66 -11.61
N ILE A 713 6.17 -16.19 -11.64
CA ILE A 713 5.79 -14.95 -12.30
C ILE A 713 5.79 -13.84 -11.23
N PRO A 714 6.74 -12.89 -11.27
CA PRO A 714 6.77 -11.77 -10.33
C PRO A 714 5.59 -10.83 -10.59
N PHE A 715 5.16 -10.10 -9.56
CA PHE A 715 4.04 -9.16 -9.68
C PHE A 715 4.36 -7.79 -9.08
N TRP A 716 3.78 -6.75 -9.66
CA TRP A 716 3.90 -5.38 -9.17
C TRP A 716 3.37 -5.22 -7.74
N GLY A 717 4.17 -4.58 -6.89
CA GLY A 717 3.86 -4.30 -5.49
C GLY A 717 4.19 -5.45 -4.54
N ASP A 718 4.54 -6.62 -5.06
CA ASP A 718 5.08 -7.75 -4.29
C ASP A 718 6.59 -7.89 -4.60
N GLU A 719 6.93 -8.35 -5.81
CA GLU A 719 8.31 -8.51 -6.28
C GLU A 719 8.82 -7.29 -7.04
N LEU A 720 7.97 -6.67 -7.86
CA LEU A 720 8.37 -5.55 -8.72
C LEU A 720 8.02 -4.23 -8.05
N THR A 721 9.03 -3.38 -7.84
CA THR A 721 8.93 -2.07 -7.20
C THR A 721 9.85 -1.06 -7.89
N SER A 722 9.78 0.22 -7.50
CA SER A 722 10.69 1.28 -7.98
C SER A 722 12.15 1.09 -7.55
N MET A 723 12.43 0.06 -6.74
CA MET A 723 13.76 -0.28 -6.23
C MET A 723 14.26 -1.65 -6.70
N ALA A 724 13.49 -2.37 -7.54
CA ALA A 724 13.87 -3.65 -8.10
C ALA A 724 14.09 -3.51 -9.61
N THR A 725 15.22 -3.98 -10.12
CA THR A 725 15.48 -3.97 -11.58
C THR A 725 14.98 -5.24 -12.26
N PRO A 726 14.73 -5.22 -13.58
CA PRO A 726 14.37 -6.42 -14.34
C PRO A 726 15.38 -7.57 -14.19
N PHE A 727 16.68 -7.24 -14.09
CA PHE A 727 17.73 -8.25 -13.96
C PHE A 727 17.75 -8.91 -12.58
N GLU A 728 17.53 -8.13 -11.52
CA GLU A 728 17.38 -8.67 -10.17
C GLU A 728 16.13 -9.55 -10.05
N ALA A 729 15.04 -9.18 -10.71
CA ALA A 729 13.80 -9.94 -10.77
C ALA A 729 13.87 -11.21 -11.65
N GLY A 730 14.96 -11.41 -12.41
CA GLY A 730 15.10 -12.54 -13.32
C GLY A 730 14.32 -12.42 -14.64
N VAL A 731 13.79 -11.23 -14.95
CA VAL A 731 12.93 -10.96 -16.12
C VAL A 731 13.75 -10.35 -17.25
N PHE A 732 14.89 -10.96 -17.59
CA PHE A 732 15.83 -10.42 -18.57
C PHE A 732 15.22 -10.23 -19.98
N TYR A 733 14.23 -11.05 -20.32
CA TYR A 733 13.56 -11.02 -21.62
C TYR A 733 12.70 -9.76 -21.84
N SER A 734 12.36 -9.03 -20.78
CA SER A 734 11.56 -7.79 -20.86
C SER A 734 12.42 -6.54 -21.12
N VAL A 735 13.71 -6.71 -21.45
CA VAL A 735 14.66 -5.61 -21.68
C VAL A 735 15.47 -5.85 -22.95
N ARG A 736 15.54 -4.83 -23.81
CA ARG A 736 16.35 -4.83 -25.05
C ARG A 736 17.44 -3.76 -24.95
N LEU A 737 18.68 -4.18 -24.63
CA LEU A 737 19.83 -3.26 -24.60
C LEU A 737 20.45 -3.02 -25.99
N ASP A 738 20.34 -3.98 -26.91
CA ASP A 738 20.86 -3.86 -28.27
C ASP A 738 19.74 -3.38 -29.21
N ILE A 739 19.73 -2.07 -29.46
CA ILE A 739 18.84 -1.41 -30.42
C ILE A 739 19.72 -0.69 -31.45
N SER A 740 20.41 -1.48 -32.27
CA SER A 740 21.35 -1.03 -33.31
C SER A 740 20.68 -0.26 -34.48
N GLN A 741 19.37 -0.04 -34.46
CA GLN A 741 18.64 0.66 -35.54
C GLN A 741 18.22 2.11 -35.22
N LEU A 742 18.31 2.57 -33.97
CA LEU A 742 18.00 3.96 -33.62
C LEU A 742 19.26 4.83 -33.69
N LYS A 743 19.60 5.31 -34.88
CA LYS A 743 20.59 6.38 -35.06
C LYS A 743 20.01 7.71 -34.54
N LYS A 744 20.08 7.95 -33.23
CA LYS A 744 20.28 9.25 -32.54
C LYS A 744 19.99 9.08 -31.04
N LYS A 745 20.95 9.56 -30.23
CA LYS A 745 20.99 9.78 -28.77
C LYS A 745 19.77 9.37 -27.91
N GLU A 746 20.10 8.63 -26.85
CA GLU A 746 19.33 8.41 -25.60
C GLU A 746 18.16 7.42 -25.69
N ASN A 747 18.57 6.16 -25.61
CA ASN A 747 17.73 5.00 -25.35
C ASN A 747 16.98 5.11 -24.00
N PHE A 748 15.83 4.43 -23.90
CA PHE A 748 14.86 4.42 -22.79
C PHE A 748 15.33 4.77 -21.36
N ILE A 749 14.40 5.34 -20.58
CA ILE A 749 14.63 5.74 -19.17
C ILE A 749 15.17 4.56 -18.36
N GLY A 750 16.30 4.76 -17.66
CA GLY A 750 16.92 3.74 -16.82
C GLY A 750 17.90 2.80 -17.52
N ARG A 751 18.08 2.89 -18.85
CA ARG A 751 19.05 2.04 -19.58
C ARG A 751 20.45 2.12 -19.01
N GLN A 752 20.97 3.32 -18.75
CA GLN A 752 22.34 3.49 -18.26
C GLN A 752 22.55 2.77 -16.93
N ALA A 753 21.54 2.74 -16.06
CA ALA A 753 21.60 1.99 -14.81
C ALA A 753 21.67 0.49 -15.06
N LEU A 754 20.89 -0.04 -16.02
CA LEU A 754 20.94 -1.45 -16.38
C LEU A 754 22.26 -1.85 -17.06
N GLU A 755 22.83 -1.01 -17.92
CA GLU A 755 24.14 -1.26 -18.53
C GLU A 755 25.25 -1.31 -17.46
N ARG A 756 25.23 -0.38 -16.51
CA ARG A 756 26.12 -0.41 -15.34
C ARG A 756 25.92 -1.68 -14.52
N GLN A 757 24.67 -2.02 -14.18
CA GLN A 757 24.36 -3.22 -13.41
C GLN A 757 24.80 -4.51 -14.13
N LYS A 758 24.67 -4.58 -15.46
CA LYS A 758 25.14 -5.72 -16.25
C LYS A 758 26.67 -5.87 -16.19
N ARG A 759 27.41 -4.76 -16.17
CA ARG A 759 28.88 -4.76 -16.02
C ARG A 759 29.32 -5.08 -14.60
N ASP A 760 28.68 -4.48 -13.60
CA ASP A 760 29.10 -4.52 -12.20
C ASP A 760 28.57 -5.78 -11.47
N GLY A 761 27.53 -6.41 -12.01
CA GLY A 761 26.88 -7.59 -11.45
C GLY A 761 25.70 -7.25 -10.53
N LEU A 762 24.91 -8.27 -10.17
CA LEU A 762 23.72 -8.13 -9.33
C LEU A 762 24.07 -8.20 -7.84
N CYS A 763 23.58 -7.28 -7.00
CA CYS A 763 23.76 -7.35 -5.54
C CYS A 763 22.59 -8.06 -4.82
N LYS A 764 21.49 -8.31 -5.52
CA LYS A 764 20.35 -9.10 -5.05
C LYS A 764 19.71 -9.86 -6.21
N ARG A 765 19.02 -10.96 -5.91
CA ARG A 765 18.29 -11.74 -6.93
C ARG A 765 17.02 -12.35 -6.34
N LEU A 766 15.93 -12.29 -7.11
CA LEU A 766 14.70 -12.99 -6.83
C LEU A 766 14.88 -14.50 -7.02
N VAL A 767 14.40 -15.30 -6.07
CA VAL A 767 14.52 -16.76 -6.06
C VAL A 767 13.18 -17.37 -5.65
N LEU A 768 12.83 -18.49 -6.27
CA LEU A 768 11.68 -19.32 -5.89
C LEU A 768 12.14 -20.37 -4.90
N PHE A 769 11.38 -20.56 -3.83
CA PHE A 769 11.65 -21.55 -2.80
C PHE A 769 10.45 -22.48 -2.60
N HIS A 770 10.70 -23.77 -2.50
CA HIS A 770 9.77 -24.72 -1.90
C HIS A 770 10.07 -24.83 -0.41
N VAL A 771 9.03 -24.78 0.42
CA VAL A 771 9.16 -25.05 1.86
C VAL A 771 9.13 -26.56 2.07
N GLU A 772 10.16 -27.06 2.75
CA GLU A 772 10.32 -28.47 3.09
C GLU A 772 9.95 -28.72 4.56
N ASP A 773 9.60 -29.96 4.89
CA ASP A 773 9.36 -30.43 6.26
C ASP A 773 8.27 -29.67 7.04
N ILE A 774 7.32 -29.05 6.34
CA ILE A 774 6.17 -28.33 6.91
C ILE A 774 4.89 -29.17 6.82
N ASP A 775 4.15 -29.29 7.92
CA ASP A 775 2.81 -29.90 7.92
C ASP A 775 1.78 -28.84 7.54
N ILE A 776 1.29 -28.89 6.31
CA ILE A 776 0.40 -27.85 5.76
C ILE A 776 -0.94 -27.73 6.52
N ASP A 777 -1.35 -28.74 7.28
CA ASP A 777 -2.62 -28.73 8.02
C ASP A 777 -2.44 -28.31 9.49
N LYS A 778 -1.21 -28.31 10.02
CA LYS A 778 -0.92 -27.98 11.43
C LYS A 778 -0.01 -26.78 11.63
N ASP A 779 0.90 -26.52 10.70
CA ASP A 779 1.88 -25.44 10.81
C ASP A 779 1.34 -24.12 10.24
N VAL A 780 1.87 -23.02 10.77
CA VAL A 780 1.60 -21.67 10.25
C VAL A 780 2.17 -21.55 8.84
N TRP A 781 1.38 -21.02 7.91
CA TRP A 781 1.81 -20.83 6.52
C TRP A 781 2.70 -19.60 6.35
N PRO A 782 3.62 -19.59 5.38
CA PRO A 782 4.25 -18.37 4.93
C PRO A 782 3.25 -17.52 4.13
N TRP A 783 3.34 -16.20 4.26
CA TRP A 783 2.43 -15.24 3.63
C TRP A 783 3.12 -14.03 2.99
N GLY A 784 4.43 -13.87 3.19
CA GLY A 784 5.20 -12.68 2.81
C GLY A 784 5.77 -11.97 4.04
N GLY A 785 6.97 -11.40 3.87
CA GLY A 785 7.73 -10.70 4.91
C GLY A 785 8.61 -11.59 5.78
N GLU A 786 8.53 -12.93 5.64
CA GLU A 786 9.39 -13.84 6.39
C GLU A 786 10.87 -13.66 6.02
N PRO A 787 11.78 -13.63 7.01
CA PRO A 787 13.22 -13.55 6.74
C PRO A 787 13.76 -14.87 6.19
N LEU A 788 14.69 -14.75 5.25
CA LEU A 788 15.42 -15.85 4.61
C LEU A 788 16.84 -15.91 5.13
N TYR A 789 17.34 -17.13 5.32
CA TYR A 789 18.68 -17.38 5.83
C TYR A 789 19.41 -18.37 4.95
N ARG A 790 20.71 -18.16 4.77
CA ARG A 790 21.64 -19.08 4.11
C ARG A 790 22.74 -19.40 5.11
N ASN A 791 22.93 -20.67 5.43
CA ASN A 791 23.93 -21.12 6.42
C ASN A 791 23.81 -20.36 7.76
N ASN A 792 22.57 -20.19 8.25
CA ASN A 792 22.21 -19.44 9.46
C ASN A 792 22.48 -17.93 9.45
N GLU A 793 22.93 -17.36 8.33
CA GLU A 793 23.07 -15.91 8.17
C GLU A 793 21.87 -15.34 7.42
N PHE A 794 21.34 -14.21 7.89
CA PHE A 794 20.26 -13.51 7.21
C PHE A 794 20.71 -13.09 5.81
N CYS A 795 19.93 -13.46 4.80
CA CYS A 795 20.28 -13.20 3.40
C CYS A 795 19.15 -12.55 2.62
N GLY A 796 17.94 -12.38 3.16
CA GLY A 796 16.85 -11.83 2.38
C GLY A 796 15.48 -11.92 3.02
N THR A 797 14.45 -11.68 2.22
CA THR A 797 13.07 -11.68 2.71
C THR A 797 12.12 -12.20 1.63
N VAL A 798 11.12 -12.98 2.05
CA VAL A 798 10.02 -13.43 1.21
C VAL A 798 9.16 -12.23 0.81
N THR A 799 8.90 -12.09 -0.49
CA THR A 799 8.02 -11.06 -1.05
C THR A 799 6.58 -11.57 -1.17
N SER A 800 6.40 -12.80 -1.63
CA SER A 800 5.09 -13.44 -1.71
C SER A 800 5.15 -14.94 -1.48
N ALA A 801 4.04 -15.49 -1.00
CA ALA A 801 3.89 -16.92 -0.74
C ALA A 801 2.51 -17.42 -1.18
N GLY A 802 2.42 -18.72 -1.44
CA GLY A 802 1.20 -19.42 -1.80
C GLY A 802 1.39 -20.92 -1.81
N TYR A 803 0.44 -21.64 -2.41
CA TYR A 803 0.49 -23.10 -2.51
C TYR A 803 0.56 -23.54 -3.97
N GLY A 804 1.54 -24.37 -4.30
CA GLY A 804 1.68 -25.01 -5.60
C GLY A 804 0.85 -26.29 -5.62
N PHE A 805 -0.38 -26.22 -6.17
CA PHE A 805 -1.27 -27.39 -6.22
C PHE A 805 -0.71 -28.57 -7.01
N ALA A 806 0.18 -28.32 -8.00
CA ALA A 806 0.84 -29.40 -8.75
C ALA A 806 1.98 -30.05 -7.97
N SER A 807 2.70 -29.26 -7.17
CA SER A 807 3.85 -29.72 -6.38
C SER A 807 3.45 -30.21 -5.00
N GLU A 808 2.23 -29.90 -4.56
CA GLU A 808 1.69 -30.12 -3.21
C GLU A 808 2.57 -29.51 -2.12
N LYS A 809 3.14 -28.33 -2.40
CA LYS A 809 4.04 -27.61 -1.49
C LYS A 809 3.65 -26.15 -1.33
N LEU A 810 4.03 -25.60 -0.18
CA LEU A 810 4.09 -24.15 0.00
C LEU A 810 5.26 -23.59 -0.81
N VAL A 811 4.99 -22.54 -1.57
CA VAL A 811 5.92 -21.90 -2.51
C VAL A 811 6.09 -20.45 -2.10
N CYS A 812 7.33 -19.98 -2.07
CA CYS A 812 7.68 -18.60 -1.75
C CYS A 812 8.54 -17.99 -2.86
N LEU A 813 8.33 -16.71 -3.15
CA LEU A 813 9.29 -15.88 -3.87
C LEU A 813 9.97 -14.94 -2.88
N GLY A 814 11.27 -14.70 -3.03
CA GLY A 814 11.98 -13.76 -2.18
C GLY A 814 13.29 -13.29 -2.78
N TYR A 815 13.68 -12.06 -2.44
CA TYR A 815 14.99 -11.53 -2.82
C TYR A 815 16.04 -11.98 -1.82
N ILE A 816 17.17 -12.47 -2.33
CA ILE A 816 18.36 -12.72 -1.52
C ILE A 816 19.53 -11.83 -1.95
N SER A 817 20.36 -11.48 -0.98
CA SER A 817 21.62 -10.75 -1.06
C SER A 817 22.68 -11.48 -0.24
N ARG A 818 23.95 -11.13 -0.46
CA ARG A 818 25.02 -11.59 0.44
C ARG A 818 24.90 -10.86 1.78
N PRO A 819 25.20 -11.52 2.90
CA PRO A 819 25.23 -10.89 4.22
C PRO A 819 26.12 -9.64 4.26
N GLU A 820 25.76 -8.68 5.11
CA GLU A 820 26.52 -7.44 5.29
C GLU A 820 27.95 -7.73 5.77
N GLY A 821 28.92 -6.92 5.35
CA GLY A 821 30.35 -7.11 5.67
C GLY A 821 31.13 -8.00 4.71
N ASN A 822 30.48 -8.66 3.75
CA ASN A 822 31.18 -9.43 2.71
C ASN A 822 31.93 -8.53 1.71
N THR A 823 33.17 -8.90 1.37
CA THR A 823 34.00 -8.17 0.39
C THR A 823 33.45 -8.30 -1.03
N VAL A 824 32.82 -9.43 -1.34
CA VAL A 824 32.12 -9.67 -2.60
C VAL A 824 30.63 -9.39 -2.38
N ARG A 825 30.08 -8.41 -3.11
CA ARG A 825 28.66 -8.06 -3.03
C ARG A 825 27.79 -8.77 -4.08
N THR A 826 28.42 -9.28 -5.14
CA THR A 826 27.71 -9.85 -6.29
C THR A 826 27.10 -11.22 -5.98
N ILE A 827 25.80 -11.39 -6.29
CA ILE A 827 25.05 -12.64 -6.28
C ILE A 827 25.12 -13.27 -7.67
N THR A 828 25.59 -14.51 -7.75
CA THR A 828 25.63 -15.30 -8.99
C THR A 828 24.71 -16.53 -8.90
N THR A 829 24.45 -17.17 -10.04
CA THR A 829 23.70 -18.43 -10.07
C THR A 829 24.38 -19.52 -9.25
N GLU A 830 25.71 -19.59 -9.29
CA GLU A 830 26.51 -20.57 -8.55
C GLU A 830 26.38 -20.36 -7.04
N PHE A 831 26.35 -19.11 -6.57
CA PHE A 831 26.13 -18.82 -5.15
C PHE A 831 24.74 -19.27 -4.67
N ILE A 832 23.71 -19.04 -5.51
CA ILE A 832 22.33 -19.41 -5.20
C ILE A 832 22.17 -20.93 -5.20
N MET A 833 22.65 -21.59 -6.25
CA MET A 833 22.47 -23.02 -6.50
C MET A 833 23.58 -23.90 -5.91
N ASP A 834 24.41 -23.34 -5.03
CA ASP A 834 25.42 -24.04 -4.27
C ASP A 834 24.80 -25.24 -3.51
N LYS A 835 25.36 -26.44 -3.72
CA LYS A 835 24.82 -27.69 -3.16
C LYS A 835 25.09 -27.83 -1.67
N ASP A 836 26.12 -27.14 -1.16
CA ASP A 836 26.49 -27.16 0.25
C ASP A 836 25.76 -26.06 1.04
N ALA A 837 25.04 -25.16 0.34
CA ALA A 837 24.26 -24.12 0.98
C ALA A 837 22.95 -24.66 1.55
N VAL A 838 22.66 -24.32 2.81
CA VAL A 838 21.40 -24.66 3.47
C VAL A 838 20.58 -23.39 3.63
N TYR A 839 19.38 -23.39 3.04
CA TYR A 839 18.44 -22.28 3.15
C TYR A 839 17.34 -22.58 4.17
N HIS A 840 16.99 -21.56 4.95
CA HIS A 840 15.86 -21.60 5.88
C HIS A 840 14.96 -20.38 5.73
N ILE A 841 13.68 -20.58 6.00
CA ILE A 841 12.68 -19.54 6.25
C ILE A 841 12.33 -19.51 7.73
N ASP A 842 12.17 -18.33 8.31
CA ASP A 842 11.58 -18.17 9.65
C ASP A 842 10.09 -17.84 9.53
N ILE A 843 9.23 -18.76 9.93
CA ILE A 843 7.79 -18.56 9.96
C ILE A 843 7.36 -18.48 11.43
N ALA A 844 7.10 -17.25 11.90
CA ALA A 844 6.64 -16.99 13.26
C ALA A 844 7.57 -17.57 14.36
N GLY A 845 8.88 -17.50 14.19
CA GLY A 845 9.88 -18.01 15.14
C GLY A 845 10.28 -19.47 14.91
N LYS A 846 9.63 -20.19 14.00
CA LYS A 846 9.97 -21.58 13.63
C LYS A 846 10.70 -21.62 12.30
N ARG A 847 11.84 -22.33 12.26
CA ARG A 847 12.64 -22.50 11.04
C ARG A 847 12.23 -23.71 10.24
N PHE A 848 12.03 -23.51 8.94
CA PHE A 848 11.79 -24.58 7.98
C PHE A 848 12.85 -24.54 6.89
N ARG A 849 13.24 -25.72 6.40
CA ARG A 849 14.22 -25.84 5.32
C ARG A 849 13.59 -25.41 4.00
N LEU A 850 14.39 -24.83 3.12
CA LEU A 850 13.98 -24.43 1.78
C LEU A 850 14.78 -25.16 0.70
N THR A 851 14.11 -25.46 -0.41
CA THR A 851 14.75 -25.82 -1.68
C THR A 851 14.63 -24.67 -2.66
N GLN A 852 15.77 -24.16 -3.15
CA GLN A 852 15.87 -22.98 -4.01
C GLN A 852 15.82 -23.30 -5.51
N HIS A 853 15.22 -22.41 -6.28
CA HIS A 853 15.03 -22.51 -7.72
C HIS A 853 15.18 -21.15 -8.39
N ILE A 854 15.87 -21.12 -9.53
CA ILE A 854 16.11 -19.90 -10.33
C ILE A 854 15.29 -19.86 -11.63
N HIS A 855 14.61 -20.96 -11.92
CA HIS A 855 13.63 -21.13 -12.98
C HIS A 855 12.46 -21.92 -12.40
N PRO A 856 11.23 -21.70 -12.88
CA PRO A 856 10.12 -22.58 -12.50
C PRO A 856 10.47 -24.02 -12.89
N LYS A 857 10.06 -25.00 -12.08
CA LYS A 857 10.12 -26.40 -12.54
C LYS A 857 9.28 -26.49 -13.81
N ALA A 858 9.82 -27.14 -14.85
CA ALA A 858 9.03 -27.45 -16.03
C ALA A 858 7.72 -28.07 -15.55
N ALA A 859 6.58 -27.46 -15.91
CA ALA A 859 5.30 -28.08 -15.65
C ALA A 859 5.34 -29.51 -16.22
N MET A 860 4.53 -30.43 -15.69
CA MET A 860 4.20 -31.67 -16.39
C MET A 860 3.40 -31.39 -17.70
N ALA A 861 3.87 -30.46 -18.53
CA ALA A 861 3.34 -30.12 -19.84
C ALA A 861 3.86 -31.10 -20.92
N SER A 862 4.82 -31.98 -20.61
CA SER A 862 5.37 -32.93 -21.57
C SER A 862 4.46 -34.13 -21.89
N ALA A 863 3.38 -34.35 -21.12
CA ALA A 863 2.45 -35.45 -21.38
C ALA A 863 1.24 -35.06 -22.27
N ILE A 864 0.90 -33.76 -22.37
CA ILE A 864 -0.32 -33.32 -23.06
C ILE A 864 -0.04 -32.88 -24.50
N GLU A 865 1.14 -32.34 -24.80
CA GLU A 865 1.54 -32.01 -26.19
C GLU A 865 1.66 -33.24 -27.11
N ARG A 866 1.67 -34.47 -26.55
CA ARG A 866 1.73 -35.74 -27.30
C ARG A 866 0.39 -36.48 -27.39
N GLN A 867 -0.72 -35.89 -26.96
CA GLN A 867 -2.03 -36.46 -27.30
C GLN A 867 -2.44 -35.99 -28.69
N ASP A 868 -2.58 -36.95 -29.59
CA ASP A 868 -3.03 -36.79 -30.97
C ASP A 868 -4.39 -36.07 -31.04
N LEU A 869 -4.36 -34.75 -31.27
CA LEU A 869 -5.51 -33.85 -31.37
C LEU A 869 -6.39 -34.13 -32.61
N SER A 870 -6.05 -35.13 -33.43
CA SER A 870 -6.87 -35.61 -34.56
C SER A 870 -8.09 -36.42 -34.12
N LYS A 871 -8.18 -36.85 -32.86
CA LYS A 871 -9.36 -37.53 -32.33
C LYS A 871 -10.46 -36.52 -31.99
N SER A 872 -11.62 -36.64 -32.63
CA SER A 872 -12.78 -35.83 -32.27
C SER A 872 -13.14 -36.05 -30.80
N TYR A 873 -13.12 -34.97 -30.02
CA TYR A 873 -13.57 -34.98 -28.64
C TYR A 873 -15.06 -35.33 -28.63
N ARG A 874 -15.42 -36.49 -28.07
CA ARG A 874 -16.81 -36.83 -27.78
C ARG A 874 -17.12 -36.34 -26.35
N PRO A 875 -18.05 -35.38 -26.18
CA PRO A 875 -18.46 -34.92 -24.85
C PRO A 875 -18.92 -36.12 -24.03
N THR A 876 -18.31 -36.30 -22.86
CA THR A 876 -18.81 -37.29 -21.89
C THR A 876 -19.70 -36.53 -20.92
N VAL A 877 -21.01 -36.72 -21.05
CA VAL A 877 -21.98 -36.19 -20.10
C VAL A 877 -21.64 -36.73 -18.72
N LEU A 878 -21.17 -35.85 -17.81
CA LEU A 878 -21.09 -36.17 -16.40
C LEU A 878 -22.52 -36.35 -15.90
N LYS A 879 -22.97 -37.61 -15.77
CA LYS A 879 -24.19 -37.91 -15.02
C LYS A 879 -23.91 -37.59 -13.55
N GLU A 880 -24.37 -36.44 -13.09
CA GLU A 880 -24.56 -36.23 -11.66
C GLU A 880 -25.39 -37.41 -11.13
N LYS A 881 -24.85 -38.16 -10.16
CA LYS A 881 -25.66 -39.11 -9.41
C LYS A 881 -26.75 -38.29 -8.75
N LYS A 882 -28.00 -38.44 -9.21
CA LYS A 882 -29.18 -38.06 -8.43
C LYS A 882 -29.02 -38.70 -7.05
N GLN A 883 -28.70 -37.90 -6.03
CA GLN A 883 -29.02 -38.29 -4.66
C GLN A 883 -30.55 -38.40 -4.63
N GLN A 884 -31.03 -39.63 -4.52
CA GLN A 884 -32.43 -39.92 -4.29
C GLN A 884 -32.84 -39.22 -2.99
N GLN A 885 -33.92 -38.46 -3.08
CA GLN A 885 -34.70 -38.05 -1.92
C GLN A 885 -35.17 -39.31 -1.20
N SER A 886 -34.80 -39.43 0.07
CA SER A 886 -35.55 -40.09 1.13
C SER A 886 -35.34 -39.29 2.41
#